data_AF-A0A832FSV4-F1
#
_entry.id   AF-A0A832FSV4-F1
#
_cell.length_a   1.000
_cell.length_b   1.000
_cell.length_c   1.000
_cell.angle_alpha   90.00
_cell.angle_beta   90.00
_cell.angle_gamma   90.00
#
_symmetry.space_group_name_H-M   'P 1'
#
loop_
_entity.id
_entity.type
_entity.pdbx_description
1 polymer ?
#
loop_
_entity_poly.entity_id
_entity_poly.type
_entity_poly.pdbx_seq_one_letter_code
_entity_poly.pdbx_strand_id
1 'polypeptide(L)'
;MDYRIVLVVFICVFLLASVSLPALSGVVDVFGRSSSPYHSFSASSGRFIVLGSVNDAWGVIKAYGGVVSSVFSVFNGFVVEGSADLLLKLRSMGFRVFEDRVVYLVNPVSLPVGDDIKPYLNAGTPSIGAPRAWESGFNGSGVRVAIIDTGIENRHPWLTRVDGSSVVSWEVDATGTGVVDYCGFRMGYHTGGIHGTHVAGIVASQNKANPGVAPGVEIYDIIVFPEMIDGIFIGCFSTFESIVMRGVELALLGPDGEPNTGDEADVLSLSLGFVVPPEVQYAISKGIVEIPLIKVLEEAVRAGKVVVVAAGNMYGLNLVNALCLAEGVICVGASSHMGTVDPSDDILAWFSSKGPGPLGVILPHVVAPGVYIYSSIPTLLVYTGEPASYLSGTSMATPFVSGASAILINYYKSRGVKWDPELVKTVLVQTARDVKPQSVDAFWLLPDWIKEYYRPYVPEPPVITPVDQGGGLINVYSALTAEVELRINNKPIGYIVYKGDRLRFDVIARNLIEKNLTLASTPTLVRLHDIYTFQDYSYTIRVAERLYSISPGDYVGIPVEITRLSPGVYAGYIEFWIVETGNLYRIPLVIVVPLEVSLDKLRFLSEFKLRIGSRDVWDVVTLYVDVSKPLLEPLSISTISAPGAPGMVSVTITTPSGYYTSFTNTVGYILGEAGIYTISSSILFSFAWPINVDYKLVIGAPTLTTSVESVLEKLSVISDKITILESTLNTLKLSLESLRLDLARESQQRKEDITRLNNTLKILDSTLKTLQDNLASTRRDLETLSVSLGRVNETLTQRISEEASRIRKLEEESVLLNGQIAFLREQIGALRDDLTRTSIKLSSDISSLSEAHSKTRLGAVAAIIIGLVGLGIATYTIIVLRRK
;
A
#
# COMPACT_ATOMS: atom_id res chain seq x y z
N MET A 1 -44.85 14.26 -13.19
CA MET A 1 -43.55 14.69 -13.73
C MET A 1 -42.49 14.04 -12.88
N ASP A 2 -41.81 13.06 -13.47
CA ASP A 2 -41.47 11.85 -12.72
C ASP A 2 -40.02 11.79 -12.24
N TYR A 3 -39.87 11.34 -11.00
CA TYR A 3 -38.63 10.88 -10.36
C TYR A 3 -37.90 9.77 -11.15
N ARG A 4 -38.48 9.26 -12.25
CA ARG A 4 -37.89 8.25 -13.13
C ARG A 4 -36.81 8.82 -14.05
N ILE A 5 -36.80 10.12 -14.35
CA ILE A 5 -35.78 10.72 -15.24
C ILE A 5 -34.43 10.89 -14.53
N VAL A 6 -34.43 11.31 -13.26
CA VAL A 6 -33.20 11.46 -12.45
C VAL A 6 -32.52 10.10 -12.23
N LEU A 7 -33.32 9.05 -12.00
CA LEU A 7 -32.79 7.69 -11.83
C LEU A 7 -32.15 7.15 -13.13
N VAL A 8 -32.73 7.44 -14.30
CA VAL A 8 -32.16 7.03 -15.60
C VAL A 8 -30.87 7.79 -15.91
N VAL A 9 -30.76 9.08 -15.57
CA VAL A 9 -29.50 9.83 -15.72
C VAL A 9 -28.41 9.26 -14.81
N PHE A 10 -28.72 8.93 -13.55
CA PHE A 10 -27.77 8.26 -12.65
C PHE A 10 -27.33 6.88 -13.16
N ILE A 11 -28.27 6.08 -13.69
CA ILE A 11 -27.97 4.75 -14.25
C ILE A 11 -27.16 4.84 -15.54
N CYS A 12 -27.39 5.84 -16.41
CA CYS A 12 -26.59 6.06 -17.60
C CYS A 12 -25.16 6.54 -17.30
N VAL A 13 -24.97 7.37 -16.26
CA VAL A 13 -23.61 7.74 -15.78
C VAL A 13 -22.89 6.51 -15.20
N PHE A 14 -23.59 5.65 -14.44
CA PHE A 14 -23.01 4.40 -13.94
C PHE A 14 -22.67 3.37 -15.04
N LEU A 15 -23.51 3.24 -16.08
CA LEU A 15 -23.25 2.32 -17.18
C LEU A 15 -22.13 2.79 -18.11
N LEU A 16 -21.94 4.11 -18.28
CA LEU A 16 -20.77 4.65 -19.00
C LEU A 16 -19.47 4.54 -18.18
N ALA A 17 -19.55 4.46 -16.85
CA ALA A 17 -18.39 4.16 -15.98
C ALA A 17 -17.98 2.68 -15.98
N SER A 18 -18.77 1.78 -16.58
CA SER A 18 -18.46 0.34 -16.65
C SER A 18 -17.66 -0.10 -17.88
N VAL A 19 -17.20 0.84 -18.71
CA VAL A 19 -16.25 0.57 -19.80
C VAL A 19 -14.82 0.68 -19.28
N SER A 20 -14.34 -0.42 -18.69
CA SER A 20 -12.92 -0.78 -18.49
C SER A 20 -11.89 0.36 -18.44
N LEU A 21 -11.75 0.99 -17.26
CA LEU A 21 -10.56 1.74 -16.84
C LEU A 21 -9.55 0.78 -16.20
N PRO A 22 -8.40 0.46 -16.84
CA PRO A 22 -7.33 -0.30 -16.20
C PRO A 22 -6.49 0.64 -15.33
N ALA A 23 -6.97 0.95 -14.12
CA ALA A 23 -6.33 1.91 -13.21
C ALA A 23 -6.18 1.43 -11.75
N LEU A 24 -6.51 0.16 -11.45
CA LEU A 24 -6.53 -0.38 -10.07
C LEU A 24 -5.86 -1.75 -9.90
N SER A 25 -5.12 -2.25 -10.90
CA SER A 25 -4.26 -3.45 -10.78
C SER A 25 -2.82 -3.14 -10.34
N GLY A 26 -2.41 -1.87 -10.31
CA GLY A 26 -1.01 -1.45 -10.11
C GLY A 26 -0.42 -1.61 -8.70
N VAL A 27 -1.17 -2.17 -7.74
CA VAL A 27 -0.71 -2.34 -6.34
C VAL A 27 -0.25 -3.78 -6.03
N VAL A 28 -0.50 -4.75 -6.92
CA VAL A 28 -0.10 -6.16 -6.73
C VAL A 28 0.99 -6.60 -7.71
N ASP A 29 1.12 -5.98 -8.88
CA ASP A 29 2.17 -6.26 -9.88
C ASP A 29 3.53 -5.55 -9.62
N VAL A 30 3.76 -5.05 -8.40
CA VAL A 30 5.06 -4.47 -7.99
C VAL A 30 6.17 -5.56 -7.90
N PHE A 31 5.81 -6.85 -7.96
CA PHE A 31 6.73 -7.99 -7.91
C PHE A 31 6.94 -8.67 -9.26
N GLY A 32 7.51 -7.93 -10.21
CA GLY A 32 8.28 -8.50 -11.32
C GLY A 32 7.69 -8.30 -12.71
N ARG A 33 8.41 -7.51 -13.52
CA ARG A 33 8.25 -7.27 -14.96
C ARG A 33 7.01 -6.48 -15.40
N SER A 34 7.23 -5.18 -15.64
CA SER A 34 6.67 -4.51 -16.82
C SER A 34 7.74 -3.61 -17.46
N SER A 35 7.66 -3.47 -18.79
CA SER A 35 8.67 -2.81 -19.62
C SER A 35 8.35 -1.33 -19.85
N SER A 36 9.29 -0.44 -19.52
CA SER A 36 9.20 0.99 -19.85
C SER A 36 9.40 1.24 -21.35
N PRO A 37 8.63 2.15 -22.00
CA PRO A 37 8.70 2.41 -23.44
C PRO A 37 9.69 3.51 -23.81
N TYR A 38 10.94 3.46 -23.31
CA TYR A 38 12.03 4.30 -23.81
C TYR A 38 12.93 3.52 -24.77
N HIS A 39 12.76 3.85 -26.05
CA HIS A 39 13.24 3.10 -27.23
C HIS A 39 12.66 1.70 -27.40
N SER A 40 12.48 1.31 -28.67
CA SER A 40 12.07 -0.04 -29.06
C SER A 40 13.23 -1.04 -28.90
N PHE A 41 13.62 -1.30 -27.66
CA PHE A 41 14.54 -2.38 -27.33
C PHE A 41 13.89 -3.74 -27.63
N SER A 42 14.62 -4.64 -28.27
CA SER A 42 14.20 -6.04 -28.33
C SER A 42 14.16 -6.62 -26.91
N ALA A 43 13.28 -7.61 -26.68
CA ALA A 43 13.05 -8.24 -25.37
C ALA A 43 14.24 -9.09 -24.83
N SER A 44 15.47 -8.73 -25.19
CA SER A 44 16.73 -9.42 -24.95
C SER A 44 17.84 -8.52 -24.37
N SER A 45 17.60 -7.22 -24.20
CA SER A 45 18.56 -6.25 -23.65
C SER A 45 18.01 -5.56 -22.41
N GLY A 46 18.85 -5.34 -21.40
CA GLY A 46 18.53 -4.65 -20.15
C GLY A 46 19.66 -3.70 -19.72
N ARG A 47 19.42 -2.92 -18.66
CA ARG A 47 20.34 -1.93 -18.10
C ARG A 47 20.81 -2.39 -16.71
N PHE A 48 22.12 -2.34 -16.48
CA PHE A 48 22.75 -2.94 -15.30
C PHE A 48 23.80 -2.03 -14.67
N ILE A 49 23.82 -1.96 -13.34
CA ILE A 49 24.87 -1.32 -12.55
C ILE A 49 25.95 -2.36 -12.25
N VAL A 50 27.19 -2.07 -12.63
CA VAL A 50 28.37 -2.91 -12.37
C VAL A 50 29.29 -2.19 -11.39
N LEU A 51 29.68 -2.85 -10.31
CA LEU A 51 30.72 -2.33 -9.41
C LEU A 51 32.08 -2.93 -9.78
N GLY A 52 33.09 -2.07 -9.89
CA GLY A 52 34.43 -2.36 -10.42
C GLY A 52 34.80 -1.47 -11.61
N SER A 53 36.06 -1.53 -12.05
CA SER A 53 36.56 -0.66 -13.11
C SER A 53 35.98 -1.05 -14.48
N VAL A 54 35.52 -0.05 -15.23
CA VAL A 54 35.09 -0.23 -16.63
C VAL A 54 36.23 -0.71 -17.52
N ASN A 55 37.49 -0.35 -17.22
CA ASN A 55 38.65 -0.75 -18.00
C ASN A 55 38.87 -2.27 -17.98
N ASP A 56 38.66 -2.91 -16.82
CA ASP A 56 38.80 -4.35 -16.63
C ASP A 56 37.68 -5.13 -17.34
N ALA A 57 36.51 -4.51 -17.52
CA ALA A 57 35.34 -5.08 -18.21
C ALA A 57 35.31 -4.79 -19.73
N TRP A 58 35.99 -3.73 -20.19
CA TRP A 58 35.81 -3.12 -21.52
C TRP A 58 35.88 -4.11 -22.69
N GLY A 59 36.87 -5.01 -22.67
CA GLY A 59 37.05 -6.02 -23.72
C GLY A 59 35.86 -6.96 -23.87
N VAL A 60 35.21 -7.31 -22.75
CA VAL A 60 34.02 -8.18 -22.72
C VAL A 60 32.76 -7.41 -23.08
N ILE A 61 32.57 -6.19 -22.55
CA ILE A 61 31.44 -5.32 -22.92
C ILE A 61 31.40 -5.15 -24.45
N LYS A 62 32.54 -4.79 -25.05
CA LYS A 62 32.66 -4.63 -26.50
C LYS A 62 32.42 -5.94 -27.28
N ALA A 63 32.92 -7.08 -26.78
CA ALA A 63 32.75 -8.37 -27.45
C ALA A 63 31.29 -8.87 -27.47
N TYR A 64 30.49 -8.50 -26.48
CA TYR A 64 29.06 -8.84 -26.39
C TYR A 64 28.14 -7.71 -26.89
N GLY A 65 28.70 -6.65 -27.48
CA GLY A 65 27.93 -5.52 -28.04
C GLY A 65 27.24 -4.63 -26.99
N GLY A 66 27.69 -4.64 -25.74
CA GLY A 66 27.17 -3.78 -24.69
C GLY A 66 27.62 -2.32 -24.84
N VAL A 67 26.83 -1.41 -24.29
CA VAL A 67 27.06 0.04 -24.32
C VAL A 67 27.21 0.55 -22.89
N VAL A 68 28.32 1.20 -22.57
CA VAL A 68 28.49 1.88 -21.27
C VAL A 68 27.79 3.24 -21.34
N SER A 69 26.81 3.46 -20.48
CA SER A 69 26.00 4.69 -20.47
C SER A 69 26.41 5.68 -19.37
N SER A 70 27.06 5.21 -18.29
CA SER A 70 27.61 6.07 -17.22
C SER A 70 28.79 5.40 -16.53
N VAL A 71 29.69 6.19 -15.93
CA VAL A 71 30.81 5.71 -15.10
C VAL A 71 30.84 6.52 -13.81
N PHE A 72 30.97 5.83 -12.68
CA PHE A 72 31.08 6.39 -11.33
C PHE A 72 32.55 6.34 -10.88
N SER A 73 33.14 7.53 -10.75
CA SER A 73 34.47 7.78 -10.23
C SER A 73 34.57 7.58 -8.70
N VAL A 74 33.65 8.15 -7.92
CA VAL A 74 33.68 8.12 -6.45
C VAL A 74 33.37 6.70 -5.93
N PHE A 75 32.43 6.01 -6.56
CA PHE A 75 31.95 4.70 -6.12
C PHE A 75 32.60 3.51 -6.85
N ASN A 76 33.52 3.75 -7.79
CA ASN A 76 34.16 2.75 -8.65
C ASN A 76 33.16 1.76 -9.27
N GLY A 77 32.38 2.25 -10.25
CA GLY A 77 31.42 1.43 -10.98
C GLY A 77 31.06 2.03 -12.33
N PHE A 78 30.18 1.36 -13.07
CA PHE A 78 29.65 1.86 -14.34
C PHE A 78 28.28 1.26 -14.63
N VAL A 79 27.53 1.91 -15.52
CA VAL A 79 26.25 1.41 -16.03
C VAL A 79 26.48 0.85 -17.42
N VAL A 80 25.96 -0.36 -17.68
CA VAL A 80 26.04 -1.01 -18.99
C VAL A 80 24.67 -1.48 -19.44
N GLU A 81 24.36 -1.19 -20.70
CA GLU A 81 23.19 -1.70 -21.42
C GLU A 81 23.63 -2.86 -22.31
N GLY A 82 22.92 -3.97 -22.28
CA GLY A 82 23.25 -5.15 -23.08
C GLY A 82 22.46 -6.40 -22.71
N SER A 83 22.87 -7.53 -23.27
CA SER A 83 22.15 -8.81 -23.15
C SER A 83 22.34 -9.51 -21.80
N ALA A 84 21.45 -10.45 -21.48
CA ALA A 84 21.60 -11.34 -20.33
C ALA A 84 22.90 -12.17 -20.36
N ASP A 85 23.43 -12.48 -21.55
CA ASP A 85 24.71 -13.18 -21.69
C ASP A 85 25.90 -12.31 -21.26
N LEU A 86 25.86 -11.00 -21.53
CA LEU A 86 26.86 -10.05 -21.02
C LEU A 86 26.81 -9.99 -19.49
N LEU A 87 25.62 -9.90 -18.89
CA LEU A 87 25.42 -9.94 -17.44
C LEU A 87 26.06 -11.21 -16.82
N LEU A 88 25.74 -12.39 -17.37
CA LEU A 88 26.30 -13.66 -16.92
C LEU A 88 27.82 -13.70 -17.09
N LYS A 89 28.35 -13.15 -18.19
CA LYS A 89 29.79 -13.12 -18.43
C LYS A 89 30.53 -12.20 -17.46
N LEU A 90 30.00 -10.99 -17.18
CA LEU A 90 30.57 -10.08 -16.18
C LEU A 90 30.57 -10.71 -14.78
N ARG A 91 29.45 -11.33 -14.37
CA ARG A 91 29.39 -12.08 -13.10
C ARG A 91 30.40 -13.23 -13.05
N SER A 92 30.63 -13.94 -14.17
CA SER A 92 31.65 -15.01 -14.25
C SER A 92 33.10 -14.51 -14.07
N MET A 93 33.34 -13.21 -14.27
CA MET A 93 34.65 -12.57 -14.05
C MET A 93 34.80 -12.01 -12.63
N GLY A 94 33.80 -12.19 -11.75
CA GLY A 94 33.81 -11.68 -10.39
C GLY A 94 33.24 -10.27 -10.22
N PHE A 95 32.76 -9.62 -11.28
CA PHE A 95 32.04 -8.35 -11.14
C PHE A 95 30.73 -8.54 -10.39
N ARG A 96 30.43 -7.60 -9.49
CA ARG A 96 29.14 -7.50 -8.83
C ARG A 96 28.22 -6.70 -9.72
N VAL A 97 27.14 -7.32 -10.21
CA VAL A 97 26.24 -6.72 -11.21
C VAL A 97 24.79 -6.79 -10.78
N PHE A 98 24.13 -5.64 -10.80
CA PHE A 98 22.77 -5.37 -10.34
C PHE A 98 21.90 -4.92 -11.52
N GLU A 99 20.61 -5.20 -11.46
CA GLU A 99 19.62 -4.58 -12.35
C GLU A 99 19.50 -3.10 -12.00
N ASP A 100 19.44 -2.22 -12.98
CA ASP A 100 19.25 -0.78 -12.75
C ASP A 100 17.76 -0.52 -12.44
N ARG A 101 17.43 -0.45 -11.15
CA ARG A 101 16.04 -0.46 -10.66
C ARG A 101 15.37 0.88 -10.91
N VAL A 102 14.03 0.87 -10.92
CA VAL A 102 13.25 2.11 -10.91
C VAL A 102 13.11 2.63 -9.48
N VAL A 103 13.46 3.90 -9.29
CA VAL A 103 13.25 4.68 -8.05
C VAL A 103 12.16 5.70 -8.32
N TYR A 104 11.28 5.93 -7.36
CA TYR A 104 10.11 6.80 -7.51
C TYR A 104 10.30 8.12 -6.75
N LEU A 105 9.64 9.17 -7.24
CA LEU A 105 9.43 10.37 -6.45
C LEU A 105 8.51 10.01 -5.28
N VAL A 106 8.77 10.50 -4.07
CA VAL A 106 7.81 10.36 -2.97
C VAL A 106 6.71 11.39 -3.22
N ASN A 107 5.74 11.01 -4.05
CA ASN A 107 4.73 11.90 -4.57
C ASN A 107 3.95 12.60 -3.44
N PRO A 108 3.70 13.92 -3.55
CA PRO A 108 2.85 14.64 -2.60
C PRO A 108 1.47 13.99 -2.47
N VAL A 109 0.96 13.98 -1.24
CA VAL A 109 -0.40 13.53 -0.92
C VAL A 109 -1.37 14.65 -1.27
N SER A 110 -2.21 14.40 -2.28
CA SER A 110 -3.31 15.28 -2.66
C SER A 110 -4.36 15.34 -1.55
N LEU A 111 -4.29 16.39 -0.73
CA LEU A 111 -5.33 16.74 0.24
C LEU A 111 -6.17 17.90 -0.31
N PRO A 112 -7.51 17.90 -0.13
CA PRO A 112 -8.32 19.03 -0.54
C PRO A 112 -7.95 20.29 0.26
N VAL A 113 -8.25 21.46 -0.30
CA VAL A 113 -8.16 22.76 0.37
C VAL A 113 -9.53 23.42 0.24
N GLY A 114 -10.07 24.00 1.30
CA GLY A 114 -11.37 24.69 1.26
C GLY A 114 -11.31 26.01 0.50
N ASP A 115 -12.38 26.34 -0.22
CA ASP A 115 -12.44 27.53 -1.10
C ASP A 115 -12.34 28.89 -0.35
N ASP A 116 -12.73 28.94 0.93
CA ASP A 116 -12.83 30.18 1.73
C ASP A 116 -11.54 30.56 2.49
N ILE A 117 -10.46 29.78 2.36
CA ILE A 117 -9.28 29.95 3.21
C ILE A 117 -8.36 31.02 2.61
N LYS A 118 -7.91 31.97 3.45
CA LYS A 118 -6.86 32.95 3.13
C LYS A 118 -5.51 32.45 3.66
N PRO A 119 -4.73 31.68 2.89
CA PRO A 119 -3.75 30.79 3.48
C PRO A 119 -2.34 31.27 3.10
N TYR A 120 -1.83 32.25 3.84
CA TYR A 120 -0.44 32.73 3.78
C TYR A 120 0.32 32.36 5.07
N LEU A 121 -0.01 31.20 5.65
CA LEU A 121 0.40 30.87 7.01
C LEU A 121 1.59 29.89 7.05
N ASN A 122 2.81 30.43 7.12
CA ASN A 122 4.00 29.65 7.48
C ASN A 122 4.05 29.42 9.00
N ALA A 123 3.37 28.37 9.45
CA ALA A 123 3.45 27.89 10.83
C ALA A 123 4.57 26.85 11.04
N GLY A 124 4.90 26.05 10.02
CA GLY A 124 5.89 24.97 10.11
C GLY A 124 7.32 25.42 10.42
N THR A 125 7.83 26.50 9.82
CA THR A 125 9.19 26.98 10.11
C THR A 125 9.30 27.55 11.54
N PRO A 126 8.33 28.34 12.02
CA PRO A 126 8.26 28.74 13.43
C PRO A 126 8.07 27.58 14.43
N SER A 127 7.22 26.57 14.15
CA SER A 127 6.88 25.53 15.14
C SER A 127 8.07 24.64 15.53
N ILE A 128 8.99 24.40 14.59
CA ILE A 128 10.28 23.71 14.86
C ILE A 128 11.33 24.61 15.53
N GLY A 129 11.03 25.89 15.79
CA GLY A 129 11.89 26.82 16.51
C GLY A 129 13.06 27.40 15.69
N ALA A 130 13.05 27.29 14.36
CA ALA A 130 14.11 27.83 13.50
C ALA A 130 14.37 29.35 13.68
N PRO A 131 13.35 30.23 13.86
CA PRO A 131 13.58 31.66 14.08
C PRO A 131 14.50 31.98 15.26
N ARG A 132 14.47 31.19 16.34
CA ARG A 132 15.33 31.39 17.51
C ARG A 132 16.81 31.08 17.23
N ALA A 133 17.08 30.17 16.28
CA ALA A 133 18.43 29.93 15.79
C ALA A 133 18.93 31.13 14.96
N TRP A 134 18.06 31.71 14.12
CA TRP A 134 18.39 32.91 13.33
C TRP A 134 18.67 34.12 14.22
N GLU A 135 17.84 34.34 15.26
CA GLU A 135 18.06 35.35 16.31
C GLU A 135 19.41 35.17 17.03
N SER A 136 19.90 33.94 17.11
CA SER A 136 21.21 33.59 17.68
C SER A 136 22.38 33.73 16.68
N GLY A 137 22.11 34.15 15.45
CA GLY A 137 23.09 34.33 14.38
C GLY A 137 23.27 33.14 13.43
N PHE A 138 22.47 32.08 13.55
CA PHE A 138 22.64 30.84 12.78
C PHE A 138 21.46 30.60 11.84
N ASN A 139 21.67 30.83 10.56
CA ASN A 139 20.65 30.72 9.50
C ASN A 139 21.05 29.78 8.35
N GLY A 140 22.14 29.02 8.51
CA GLY A 140 22.68 28.13 7.47
C GLY A 140 23.77 28.76 6.57
N SER A 141 24.21 30.00 6.85
CA SER A 141 25.27 30.66 6.06
C SER A 141 26.57 29.83 5.98
N GLY A 142 27.16 29.73 4.79
CA GLY A 142 28.38 28.95 4.56
C GLY A 142 28.17 27.42 4.60
N VAL A 143 26.94 26.97 4.34
CA VAL A 143 26.57 25.56 4.24
C VAL A 143 25.84 25.32 2.93
N ARG A 144 26.20 24.24 2.25
CA ARG A 144 25.63 23.86 0.95
C ARG A 144 24.68 22.69 1.08
N VAL A 145 23.48 22.84 0.54
CA VAL A 145 22.41 21.83 0.55
C VAL A 145 22.15 21.37 -0.87
N ALA A 146 22.52 20.13 -1.18
CA ALA A 146 22.13 19.46 -2.41
C ALA A 146 20.68 18.99 -2.32
N ILE A 147 19.84 19.44 -3.24
CA ILE A 147 18.47 18.98 -3.43
C ILE A 147 18.50 18.03 -4.63
N ILE A 148 18.32 16.74 -4.36
CA ILE A 148 18.41 15.67 -5.37
C ILE A 148 16.98 15.32 -5.76
N ASP A 149 16.44 15.99 -6.78
CA ASP A 149 15.00 16.05 -7.06
C ASP A 149 14.68 16.28 -8.57
N THR A 150 13.56 16.93 -8.86
CA THR A 150 12.93 17.18 -10.17
C THR A 150 13.35 18.50 -10.82
N GLY A 151 14.30 19.23 -10.21
CA GLY A 151 14.76 20.57 -10.63
C GLY A 151 14.06 21.72 -9.91
N ILE A 152 14.74 22.88 -9.89
CA ILE A 152 14.38 24.09 -9.16
C ILE A 152 14.36 25.30 -10.11
N GLU A 153 13.27 26.10 -10.08
CA GLU A 153 13.27 27.41 -10.74
C GLU A 153 14.27 28.38 -10.06
N ASN A 154 15.52 28.38 -10.55
CA ASN A 154 16.66 29.13 -10.00
C ASN A 154 16.39 30.63 -9.80
N ARG A 155 15.55 31.24 -10.64
CA ARG A 155 15.20 32.68 -10.62
C ARG A 155 13.85 32.96 -9.96
N HIS A 156 13.31 31.99 -9.23
CA HIS A 156 12.07 32.17 -8.48
C HIS A 156 12.20 33.36 -7.50
N PRO A 157 11.20 34.26 -7.39
CA PRO A 157 11.29 35.43 -6.53
C PRO A 157 11.51 35.12 -5.04
N TRP A 158 11.03 33.98 -4.54
CA TRP A 158 11.29 33.53 -3.17
C TRP A 158 12.65 32.86 -3.01
N LEU A 159 13.33 32.46 -4.10
CA LEU A 159 14.69 31.93 -4.07
C LEU A 159 15.74 33.00 -4.40
N THR A 160 15.33 34.26 -4.54
CA THR A 160 16.21 35.39 -4.85
C THR A 160 16.47 36.24 -3.60
N ARG A 161 17.75 36.46 -3.26
CA ARG A 161 18.19 37.30 -2.15
C ARG A 161 17.98 38.79 -2.44
N VAL A 162 18.12 39.63 -1.42
CA VAL A 162 17.91 41.09 -1.49
C VAL A 162 18.87 41.79 -2.46
N ASP A 163 20.04 41.21 -2.73
CA ASP A 163 21.03 41.69 -3.70
C ASP A 163 20.76 41.24 -5.15
N GLY A 164 19.73 40.42 -5.38
CA GLY A 164 19.40 39.83 -6.68
C GLY A 164 20.12 38.52 -7.00
N SER A 165 20.97 38.00 -6.10
CA SER A 165 21.56 36.66 -6.26
C SER A 165 20.54 35.56 -5.98
N SER A 166 20.62 34.43 -6.67
CA SER A 166 19.83 33.25 -6.30
C SER A 166 20.46 32.51 -5.13
N VAL A 167 19.64 31.88 -4.28
CA VAL A 167 20.11 30.86 -3.33
C VAL A 167 20.56 29.59 -4.04
N VAL A 168 20.04 29.30 -5.23
CA VAL A 168 20.55 28.25 -6.12
C VAL A 168 21.85 28.76 -6.73
N SER A 169 22.95 28.11 -6.36
CA SER A 169 24.33 28.54 -6.67
C SER A 169 25.02 27.64 -7.68
N TRP A 170 24.51 26.42 -7.86
CA TRP A 170 24.94 25.45 -8.85
C TRP A 170 23.75 24.60 -9.27
N GLU A 171 23.74 24.19 -10.54
CA GLU A 171 22.69 23.38 -11.16
C GLU A 171 23.36 22.34 -12.05
N VAL A 172 22.96 21.08 -11.90
CA VAL A 172 23.49 19.98 -12.70
C VAL A 172 22.43 18.93 -12.97
N ASP A 173 22.48 18.36 -14.17
CA ASP A 173 21.58 17.29 -14.59
C ASP A 173 22.30 15.94 -14.60
N ALA A 174 21.82 15.01 -13.78
CA ALA A 174 22.28 13.64 -13.73
C ALA A 174 21.58 12.75 -14.78
N THR A 175 20.45 13.19 -15.35
CA THR A 175 19.66 12.41 -16.31
C THR A 175 20.31 12.34 -17.70
N GLY A 176 21.20 13.27 -18.01
CA GLY A 176 21.85 13.40 -19.32
C GLY A 176 20.94 14.05 -20.38
N THR A 177 19.80 14.61 -19.98
CA THR A 177 18.91 15.36 -20.86
C THR A 177 19.33 16.84 -20.98
N GLY A 178 20.13 17.38 -20.06
CA GLY A 178 20.63 18.74 -19.98
C GLY A 178 20.06 19.54 -18.78
N VAL A 179 20.70 20.63 -18.40
CA VAL A 179 20.16 21.53 -17.36
C VAL A 179 19.05 22.39 -17.95
N VAL A 180 17.86 22.29 -17.36
CA VAL A 180 16.70 23.17 -17.58
C VAL A 180 16.03 23.31 -16.21
N ASP A 181 15.81 24.55 -15.79
CA ASP A 181 15.37 24.96 -14.44
C ASP A 181 14.54 23.89 -13.69
N TYR A 182 13.42 23.42 -14.25
CA TYR A 182 12.61 22.38 -13.60
C TYR A 182 11.88 21.46 -14.59
N CYS A 183 11.52 20.26 -14.12
CA CYS A 183 10.80 19.27 -14.92
C CYS A 183 9.46 19.76 -15.49
N GLY A 184 9.14 19.34 -16.71
CA GLY A 184 7.92 19.67 -17.43
C GLY A 184 8.02 20.98 -18.22
N PHE A 185 9.08 21.76 -18.02
CA PHE A 185 9.34 22.98 -18.78
C PHE A 185 9.51 22.72 -20.27
N ARG A 186 10.27 21.68 -20.67
CA ARG A 186 10.59 21.45 -22.10
C ARG A 186 9.40 20.86 -22.85
N MET A 187 8.61 20.05 -22.16
CA MET A 187 7.35 19.50 -22.67
C MET A 187 6.21 20.54 -22.74
N GLY A 188 6.40 21.74 -22.19
CA GLY A 188 5.32 22.74 -22.03
C GLY A 188 4.22 22.30 -21.07
N TYR A 189 4.50 21.32 -20.20
CA TYR A 189 3.57 20.73 -19.24
C TYR A 189 4.09 20.94 -17.82
N HIS A 190 3.99 22.18 -17.36
CA HIS A 190 4.76 22.70 -16.23
C HIS A 190 4.50 21.97 -14.88
N THR A 191 3.42 21.20 -14.74
CA THR A 191 3.05 20.54 -13.48
C THR A 191 4.05 19.48 -12.99
N GLY A 192 4.96 19.00 -13.86
CA GLY A 192 5.91 17.94 -13.54
C GLY A 192 7.02 18.32 -12.55
N GLY A 193 7.42 19.59 -12.49
CA GLY A 193 8.57 20.09 -11.70
C GLY A 193 8.20 21.03 -10.56
N ILE A 194 6.96 20.95 -10.07
CA ILE A 194 6.54 21.66 -8.85
C ILE A 194 7.41 21.26 -7.65
N HIS A 195 7.78 19.99 -7.59
CA HIS A 195 8.27 19.34 -6.38
C HIS A 195 9.62 19.89 -5.90
N GLY A 196 10.66 19.92 -6.76
CA GLY A 196 11.98 20.42 -6.39
C GLY A 196 11.97 21.90 -5.99
N THR A 197 11.24 22.73 -6.73
CA THR A 197 11.03 24.15 -6.40
C THR A 197 10.30 24.34 -5.05
N HIS A 198 9.38 23.44 -4.68
CA HIS A 198 8.68 23.49 -3.39
C HIS A 198 9.59 23.06 -2.23
N VAL A 199 10.35 21.98 -2.42
CA VAL A 199 11.39 21.51 -1.49
C VAL A 199 12.43 22.62 -1.25
N ALA A 200 12.90 23.29 -2.31
CA ALA A 200 13.86 24.39 -2.23
C ALA A 200 13.35 25.59 -1.40
N GLY A 201 12.09 25.98 -1.56
CA GLY A 201 11.50 27.05 -0.77
C GLY A 201 11.42 26.72 0.73
N ILE A 202 11.14 25.46 1.09
CA ILE A 202 11.12 25.02 2.49
C ILE A 202 12.53 25.13 3.10
N VAL A 203 13.58 24.81 2.34
CA VAL A 203 14.96 24.98 2.82
C VAL A 203 15.33 26.47 2.93
N ALA A 204 15.19 27.24 1.84
CA ALA A 204 15.92 28.50 1.67
C ALA A 204 15.10 29.71 1.18
N SER A 205 13.76 29.67 1.27
CA SER A 205 12.93 30.83 0.86
C SER A 205 13.36 32.13 1.58
N GLN A 206 13.52 33.17 0.77
CA GLN A 206 13.82 34.56 1.11
C GLN A 206 12.56 35.42 1.30
N ASN A 207 11.36 34.83 1.11
CA ASN A 207 10.11 35.54 1.33
C ASN A 207 9.98 35.94 2.82
N LYS A 208 9.69 37.23 3.09
CA LYS A 208 9.66 37.75 4.47
C LYS A 208 8.52 37.19 5.33
N ALA A 209 7.40 36.80 4.73
CA ALA A 209 6.28 36.17 5.42
C ALA A 209 6.44 34.64 5.50
N ASN A 210 7.06 34.05 4.46
CA ASN A 210 7.27 32.61 4.34
C ASN A 210 8.77 32.26 4.20
N PRO A 211 9.63 32.57 5.19
CA PRO A 211 11.03 32.22 5.13
C PRO A 211 11.24 30.70 5.23
N GLY A 212 12.21 30.20 4.48
CA GLY A 212 12.68 28.82 4.59
C GLY A 212 13.38 28.57 5.93
N VAL A 213 13.62 27.31 6.28
CA VAL A 213 14.24 26.95 7.57
C VAL A 213 15.65 27.50 7.71
N ALA A 214 16.44 27.51 6.64
CA ALA A 214 17.82 27.95 6.63
C ALA A 214 18.05 28.93 5.45
N PRO A 215 17.56 30.18 5.54
CA PRO A 215 17.59 31.14 4.44
C PRO A 215 19.01 31.63 4.08
N GLY A 216 20.04 31.28 4.86
CA GLY A 216 21.43 31.62 4.58
C GLY A 216 22.18 30.62 3.68
N VAL A 217 21.61 29.44 3.39
CA VAL A 217 22.33 28.39 2.66
C VAL A 217 22.60 28.75 1.19
N GLU A 218 23.50 27.98 0.60
CA GLU A 218 23.63 27.79 -0.84
C GLU A 218 22.92 26.47 -1.22
N ILE A 219 22.04 26.52 -2.22
CA ILE A 219 21.39 25.33 -2.79
C ILE A 219 22.18 24.88 -4.01
N TYR A 220 22.39 23.57 -4.10
CA TYR A 220 22.83 22.85 -5.29
C TYR A 220 21.63 22.08 -5.84
N ASP A 221 21.16 22.45 -7.03
CA ASP A 221 20.10 21.72 -7.72
C ASP A 221 20.71 20.53 -8.50
N ILE A 222 20.26 19.33 -8.17
CA ILE A 222 20.74 18.09 -8.78
C ILE A 222 19.54 17.35 -9.36
N ILE A 223 19.31 17.55 -10.65
CA ILE A 223 18.17 17.00 -11.37
C ILE A 223 18.43 15.51 -11.60
N VAL A 224 17.60 14.65 -10.98
CA VAL A 224 17.68 13.18 -11.13
C VAL A 224 16.44 12.56 -11.76
N PHE A 225 15.36 13.32 -11.98
CA PHE A 225 14.16 12.81 -12.66
C PHE A 225 14.08 13.33 -14.11
N PRO A 226 14.11 12.45 -15.13
CA PRO A 226 13.88 12.86 -16.50
C PRO A 226 12.40 13.16 -16.74
N GLU A 227 12.10 14.11 -17.64
CA GLU A 227 10.74 14.33 -18.14
C GLU A 227 10.25 13.07 -18.89
N MET A 228 9.11 12.52 -18.48
CA MET A 228 8.58 11.30 -19.07
C MET A 228 7.11 11.36 -19.50
N ILE A 229 6.77 10.52 -20.48
CA ILE A 229 5.40 10.19 -20.88
C ILE A 229 5.16 8.71 -20.54
N ASP A 230 4.24 8.43 -19.63
CA ASP A 230 3.77 7.08 -19.34
C ASP A 230 2.25 6.98 -19.56
N GLY A 231 1.87 6.40 -20.71
CA GLY A 231 0.47 6.30 -21.14
C GLY A 231 -0.19 7.67 -21.31
N ILE A 232 -1.01 8.07 -20.33
CA ILE A 232 -1.70 9.37 -20.28
C ILE A 232 -1.04 10.37 -19.29
N PHE A 233 -0.03 9.94 -18.55
CA PHE A 233 0.66 10.77 -17.55
C PHE A 233 1.92 11.40 -18.17
N ILE A 234 2.09 12.71 -17.95
CA ILE A 234 3.25 13.49 -18.40
C ILE A 234 3.85 14.18 -17.17
N GLY A 235 5.15 13.96 -16.92
CA GLY A 235 5.84 14.57 -15.79
C GLY A 235 7.04 13.75 -15.28
N CYS A 236 7.47 14.04 -14.05
CA CYS A 236 8.61 13.41 -13.38
C CYS A 236 8.16 12.62 -12.15
N PHE A 237 7.99 11.31 -12.31
CA PHE A 237 7.45 10.45 -11.25
C PHE A 237 8.39 9.29 -10.88
N SER A 238 9.34 8.95 -11.75
CA SER A 238 10.31 7.89 -11.54
C SER A 238 11.62 8.15 -12.29
N THR A 239 12.67 7.43 -11.91
CA THR A 239 14.01 7.50 -12.51
C THR A 239 14.75 6.18 -12.29
N PHE A 240 15.93 6.03 -12.85
CA PHE A 240 16.79 4.85 -12.62
C PHE A 240 17.66 5.03 -11.37
N GLU A 241 17.90 3.93 -10.65
CA GLU A 241 18.78 3.86 -9.48
C GLU A 241 20.17 4.47 -9.80
N SER A 242 20.71 4.16 -10.98
CA SER A 242 21.98 4.72 -11.46
C SER A 242 22.00 6.25 -11.63
N ILE A 243 20.87 6.87 -11.96
CA ILE A 243 20.76 8.33 -12.12
C ILE A 243 20.77 8.99 -10.73
N VAL A 244 20.09 8.41 -9.74
CA VAL A 244 20.17 8.87 -8.35
C VAL A 244 21.59 8.68 -7.79
N MET A 245 22.24 7.55 -8.08
CA MET A 245 23.65 7.35 -7.72
C MET A 245 24.56 8.43 -8.34
N ARG A 246 24.31 8.83 -9.59
CA ARG A 246 25.06 9.93 -10.24
C ARG A 246 24.76 11.27 -9.58
N GLY A 247 23.52 11.53 -9.16
CA GLY A 247 23.17 12.74 -8.40
C GLY A 247 23.89 12.82 -7.05
N VAL A 248 23.97 11.70 -6.31
CA VAL A 248 24.75 11.63 -5.07
C VAL A 248 26.26 11.79 -5.34
N GLU A 249 26.78 11.21 -6.42
CA GLU A 249 28.18 11.42 -6.83
C GLU A 249 28.46 12.90 -7.11
N LEU A 250 27.61 13.58 -7.87
CA LEU A 250 27.74 15.01 -8.18
C LEU A 250 27.72 15.87 -6.90
N ALA A 251 26.90 15.51 -5.91
CA ALA A 251 26.91 16.18 -4.60
C ALA A 251 28.23 15.99 -3.81
N LEU A 252 28.97 14.92 -4.09
CA LEU A 252 30.28 14.59 -3.49
C LEU A 252 31.50 15.05 -4.33
N LEU A 253 31.27 15.50 -5.56
CA LEU A 253 32.29 16.08 -6.45
C LEU A 253 32.21 17.61 -6.53
N GLY A 254 31.06 18.19 -6.22
CA GLY A 254 30.86 19.65 -6.28
C GLY A 254 30.97 20.24 -7.69
N PRO A 255 30.90 21.59 -7.79
CA PRO A 255 31.06 22.32 -9.05
C PRO A 255 32.41 22.14 -9.77
N ASP A 256 33.52 21.95 -9.05
CA ASP A 256 34.83 21.76 -9.69
C ASP A 256 35.05 20.34 -10.25
N GLY A 257 34.28 19.35 -9.77
CA GLY A 257 34.27 17.99 -10.26
C GLY A 257 35.27 17.05 -9.57
N GLU A 258 35.93 17.49 -8.49
CA GLU A 258 36.96 16.75 -7.76
C GLU A 258 36.56 16.56 -6.28
N PRO A 259 36.69 15.35 -5.70
CA PRO A 259 36.23 15.11 -4.34
C PRO A 259 37.22 15.62 -3.28
N ASN A 260 36.70 16.21 -2.19
CA ASN A 260 37.45 16.73 -1.03
C ASN A 260 38.23 18.04 -1.28
N THR A 261 37.80 18.85 -2.24
CA THR A 261 38.29 20.23 -2.48
C THR A 261 37.65 21.23 -1.51
N GLY A 262 36.51 20.89 -0.92
CA GLY A 262 35.75 21.72 0.00
C GLY A 262 34.73 22.63 -0.68
N ASP A 263 34.37 22.40 -1.94
CA ASP A 263 33.22 23.01 -2.61
C ASP A 263 31.94 22.11 -2.56
N GLU A 264 32.08 20.83 -2.22
CA GLU A 264 30.97 19.86 -2.26
C GLU A 264 29.86 20.14 -1.23
N ALA A 265 28.69 19.52 -1.42
CA ALA A 265 27.55 19.68 -0.53
C ALA A 265 27.87 19.23 0.90
N ASP A 266 27.29 19.88 1.91
CA ASP A 266 27.34 19.45 3.31
C ASP A 266 26.13 18.58 3.69
N VAL A 267 24.97 18.88 3.09
CA VAL A 267 23.69 18.19 3.32
C VAL A 267 23.14 17.72 1.97
N LEU A 268 22.69 16.46 1.90
CA LEU A 268 21.98 15.89 0.75
C LEU A 268 20.52 15.63 1.16
N SER A 269 19.58 16.23 0.44
CA SER A 269 18.14 16.13 0.68
C SER A 269 17.49 15.29 -0.42
N LEU A 270 16.95 14.12 -0.05
CA LEU A 270 16.35 13.15 -0.96
C LEU A 270 14.87 12.89 -0.63
N SER A 271 13.98 13.53 -1.38
CA SER A 271 12.53 13.34 -1.30
C SER A 271 12.02 12.28 -2.29
N LEU A 272 12.76 11.17 -2.36
CA LEU A 272 12.60 10.08 -3.32
C LEU A 272 12.88 8.71 -2.68
N GLY A 273 12.51 7.63 -3.36
CA GLY A 273 12.86 6.28 -2.94
C GLY A 273 11.91 5.20 -3.46
N PHE A 274 11.80 4.12 -2.69
CA PHE A 274 10.91 3.00 -2.99
C PHE A 274 10.65 2.22 -1.69
N VAL A 275 9.47 1.63 -1.56
CA VAL A 275 9.13 0.77 -0.41
C VAL A 275 9.25 -0.69 -0.83
N VAL A 276 9.78 -1.52 0.06
CA VAL A 276 9.87 -2.98 -0.11
C VAL A 276 9.26 -3.69 1.10
N PRO A 277 8.73 -4.92 0.94
CA PRO A 277 8.15 -5.67 2.06
C PRO A 277 9.15 -5.92 3.20
N PRO A 278 8.68 -6.15 4.44
CA PRO A 278 9.56 -6.32 5.61
C PRO A 278 10.57 -7.47 5.46
N GLU A 279 10.22 -8.54 4.74
CA GLU A 279 11.11 -9.65 4.38
C GLU A 279 12.29 -9.20 3.50
N VAL A 280 12.05 -8.27 2.56
CA VAL A 280 13.10 -7.70 1.70
C VAL A 280 13.91 -6.67 2.49
N GLN A 281 13.29 -5.87 3.36
CA GLN A 281 14.01 -4.98 4.28
C GLN A 281 14.95 -5.77 5.20
N TYR A 282 14.51 -6.94 5.68
CA TYR A 282 15.34 -7.87 6.47
C TYR A 282 16.52 -8.38 5.65
N ALA A 283 16.28 -8.85 4.42
CA ALA A 283 17.36 -9.31 3.55
C ALA A 283 18.37 -8.19 3.23
N ILE A 284 17.93 -6.94 3.10
CA ILE A 284 18.80 -5.76 2.95
C ILE A 284 19.62 -5.51 4.21
N SER A 285 19.00 -5.46 5.39
CA SER A 285 19.70 -5.17 6.65
C SER A 285 20.70 -6.25 7.05
N LYS A 286 20.54 -7.47 6.53
CA LYS A 286 21.51 -8.57 6.66
C LYS A 286 22.59 -8.61 5.58
N GLY A 287 22.54 -7.74 4.57
CA GLY A 287 23.47 -7.75 3.43
C GLY A 287 23.28 -8.94 2.49
N ILE A 288 22.13 -9.60 2.53
CA ILE A 288 21.77 -10.75 1.68
C ILE A 288 21.27 -10.24 0.31
N VAL A 289 20.44 -9.20 0.35
CA VAL A 289 20.07 -8.39 -0.82
C VAL A 289 20.84 -7.09 -0.74
N GLU A 290 21.70 -6.83 -1.70
CA GLU A 290 22.46 -5.58 -1.76
C GLU A 290 21.86 -4.64 -2.80
N ILE A 291 21.72 -3.37 -2.44
CA ILE A 291 21.19 -2.31 -3.30
C ILE A 291 22.29 -1.24 -3.43
N PRO A 292 22.89 -1.05 -4.63
CA PRO A 292 23.95 -0.08 -4.88
C PRO A 292 23.66 1.32 -4.32
N LEU A 293 22.44 1.85 -4.50
CA LEU A 293 22.07 3.18 -4.02
C LEU A 293 22.11 3.30 -2.48
N ILE A 294 21.72 2.25 -1.73
CA ILE A 294 21.86 2.24 -0.27
C ILE A 294 23.33 2.34 0.13
N LYS A 295 24.24 1.65 -0.58
CA LYS A 295 25.69 1.73 -0.34
C LYS A 295 26.31 3.07 -0.73
N VAL A 296 25.77 3.72 -1.75
CA VAL A 296 26.11 5.10 -2.14
C VAL A 296 25.71 6.12 -1.06
N LEU A 297 24.52 5.99 -0.48
CA LEU A 297 24.09 6.86 0.63
C LEU A 297 24.93 6.63 1.91
N GLU A 298 25.23 5.38 2.24
CA GLU A 298 26.16 5.05 3.33
C GLU A 298 27.56 5.66 3.10
N GLU A 299 28.06 5.68 1.86
CA GLU A 299 29.36 6.28 1.54
C GLU A 299 29.33 7.81 1.64
N ALA A 300 28.24 8.47 1.21
CA ALA A 300 28.07 9.90 1.42
C ALA A 300 28.08 10.28 2.92
N VAL A 301 27.49 9.45 3.78
CA VAL A 301 27.60 9.62 5.25
C VAL A 301 29.03 9.39 5.75
N ARG A 302 29.74 8.36 5.25
CA ARG A 302 31.16 8.13 5.58
C ARG A 302 32.08 9.27 5.13
N ALA A 303 31.75 9.94 4.02
CA ALA A 303 32.39 11.17 3.56
C ALA A 303 32.02 12.43 4.39
N GLY A 304 31.32 12.25 5.51
CA GLY A 304 31.01 13.32 6.47
C GLY A 304 29.80 14.17 6.09
N LYS A 305 29.00 13.77 5.09
CA LYS A 305 27.83 14.54 4.63
C LYS A 305 26.56 14.11 5.37
N VAL A 306 25.68 15.06 5.69
CA VAL A 306 24.38 14.76 6.31
C VAL A 306 23.39 14.35 5.22
N VAL A 307 22.96 13.09 5.22
CA VAL A 307 22.00 12.57 4.23
C VAL A 307 20.62 12.49 4.88
N VAL A 308 19.63 13.16 4.28
CA VAL A 308 18.25 13.27 4.78
C VAL A 308 17.29 12.68 3.75
N VAL A 309 16.45 11.73 4.17
CA VAL A 309 15.61 10.89 3.32
C VAL A 309 14.15 10.90 3.80
N ALA A 310 13.22 11.09 2.86
CA ALA A 310 11.78 10.99 3.16
C ALA A 310 11.38 9.56 3.56
N ALA A 311 10.65 9.41 4.66
CA ALA A 311 10.22 8.09 5.15
C ALA A 311 9.22 7.37 4.22
N GLY A 312 8.51 8.11 3.37
CA GLY A 312 7.48 7.60 2.46
C GLY A 312 6.07 8.02 2.87
N ASN A 313 5.16 7.99 1.89
CA ASN A 313 3.74 8.33 2.06
C ASN A 313 2.86 7.07 1.95
N MET A 314 3.41 5.90 2.33
CA MET A 314 2.78 4.59 2.12
C MET A 314 1.88 4.13 3.26
N TYR A 315 1.60 4.99 4.26
CA TYR A 315 0.83 4.67 5.49
C TYR A 315 1.36 3.37 6.19
N GLY A 316 0.74 2.91 7.27
CA GLY A 316 1.03 1.58 7.83
C GLY A 316 2.35 1.39 8.60
N LEU A 317 2.35 0.40 9.51
CA LEU A 317 3.57 -0.15 10.12
C LEU A 317 4.41 -0.98 9.13
N ASN A 318 5.74 -0.88 9.28
CA ASN A 318 6.80 -1.52 8.49
C ASN A 318 6.88 -1.10 7.01
N LEU A 319 6.25 0.00 6.58
CA LEU A 319 6.19 0.44 5.17
C LEU A 319 7.08 1.68 4.90
N VAL A 320 8.23 1.75 5.55
CA VAL A 320 9.25 2.80 5.36
C VAL A 320 10.01 2.64 4.05
N ASN A 321 10.43 3.76 3.48
CA ASN A 321 11.32 3.87 2.32
C ASN A 321 12.60 3.07 2.56
N ALA A 322 12.95 2.18 1.63
CA ALA A 322 14.13 1.33 1.73
C ALA A 322 15.44 2.14 1.79
N LEU A 323 15.47 3.36 1.27
CA LEU A 323 16.62 4.26 1.38
C LEU A 323 16.89 4.71 2.84
N CYS A 324 15.88 4.68 3.72
CA CYS A 324 16.08 4.91 5.15
C CYS A 324 16.84 3.78 5.86
N LEU A 325 17.08 2.63 5.19
CA LEU A 325 17.89 1.53 5.73
C LEU A 325 19.40 1.78 5.60
N ALA A 326 19.83 2.79 4.84
CA ALA A 326 21.23 3.19 4.75
C ALA A 326 21.76 3.64 6.12
N GLU A 327 22.90 3.11 6.54
CA GLU A 327 23.46 3.43 7.86
C GLU A 327 23.82 4.93 7.97
N GLY A 328 23.40 5.54 9.09
CA GLY A 328 23.72 6.93 9.42
C GLY A 328 22.84 8.00 8.77
N VAL A 329 22.01 7.68 7.77
CA VAL A 329 21.06 8.64 7.20
C VAL A 329 20.00 9.07 8.22
N ILE A 330 19.41 10.25 8.03
CA ILE A 330 18.26 10.74 8.78
C ILE A 330 16.99 10.44 7.99
N CYS A 331 16.03 9.76 8.60
CA CYS A 331 14.79 9.32 7.95
C CYS A 331 13.64 10.13 8.52
N VAL A 332 12.83 10.76 7.67
CA VAL A 332 11.93 11.85 8.10
C VAL A 332 10.48 11.50 7.82
N GLY A 333 9.71 11.31 8.90
CA GLY A 333 8.24 11.24 8.84
C GLY A 333 7.60 12.63 8.87
N ALA A 334 6.28 12.70 8.69
CA ALA A 334 5.55 13.96 8.60
C ALA A 334 4.64 14.22 9.82
N SER A 335 4.55 15.46 10.26
CA SER A 335 3.51 15.99 11.15
C SER A 335 2.64 17.06 10.46
N SER A 336 1.49 17.35 11.04
CA SER A 336 0.69 18.52 10.75
C SER A 336 0.94 19.57 11.81
N HIS A 337 1.33 20.77 11.37
CA HIS A 337 1.54 21.95 12.23
C HIS A 337 0.24 22.67 12.59
N MET A 338 -0.93 22.07 12.31
CA MET A 338 -2.27 22.55 12.68
C MET A 338 -2.67 23.98 12.27
N GLY A 339 -1.83 24.69 11.51
CA GLY A 339 -1.99 26.13 11.30
C GLY A 339 -1.59 26.96 12.53
N THR A 340 -0.71 26.43 13.39
CA THR A 340 -0.29 27.02 14.67
C THR A 340 1.23 27.10 14.76
N VAL A 341 1.74 28.11 15.50
CA VAL A 341 3.17 28.23 15.81
C VAL A 341 3.55 27.45 17.08
N ASP A 342 2.56 27.11 17.91
CA ASP A 342 2.77 26.28 19.10
C ASP A 342 2.77 24.79 18.72
N PRO A 343 3.90 24.08 18.81
CA PRO A 343 3.95 22.65 18.48
C PRO A 343 3.22 21.75 19.50
N SER A 344 2.57 22.30 20.53
CA SER A 344 1.83 21.51 21.53
C SER A 344 0.56 20.87 20.96
N ASP A 345 0.06 21.34 19.82
CA ASP A 345 -1.07 20.73 19.12
C ASP A 345 -0.75 19.97 17.83
N ASP A 346 0.51 19.97 17.37
CA ASP A 346 0.99 19.19 16.21
C ASP A 346 0.52 17.73 16.27
N ILE A 347 0.07 17.21 15.12
CA ILE A 347 -0.52 15.87 14.97
C ILE A 347 0.32 15.06 13.98
N LEU A 348 0.59 13.78 14.26
CA LEU A 348 1.26 12.91 13.28
C LEU A 348 0.46 12.81 11.97
N ALA A 349 1.12 12.91 10.82
CA ALA A 349 0.46 12.77 9.53
C ALA A 349 0.10 11.31 9.25
N TRP A 350 -1.19 11.02 9.06
CA TRP A 350 -1.71 9.67 8.82
C TRP A 350 -1.01 8.91 7.68
N PHE A 351 -0.65 9.62 6.60
CA PHE A 351 0.01 9.04 5.43
C PHE A 351 1.48 8.71 5.65
N SER A 352 2.11 9.26 6.71
CA SER A 352 3.53 9.06 6.99
C SER A 352 3.78 7.57 7.18
N SER A 353 4.69 7.01 6.37
CA SER A 353 5.19 5.65 6.55
C SER A 353 5.79 5.49 7.95
N LYS A 354 5.45 4.38 8.61
CA LYS A 354 5.87 4.09 10.00
C LYS A 354 6.72 2.83 10.04
N GLY A 355 7.59 2.75 11.04
CA GLY A 355 8.36 1.54 11.33
C GLY A 355 7.49 0.45 11.98
N PRO A 356 8.10 -0.46 12.77
CA PRO A 356 9.54 -0.65 12.88
C PRO A 356 10.14 -0.97 11.50
N GLY A 357 11.43 -0.67 11.36
CA GLY A 357 12.25 -1.24 10.29
C GLY A 357 12.55 -2.72 10.55
N PRO A 358 13.37 -3.34 9.69
CA PRO A 358 13.71 -4.77 9.79
C PRO A 358 14.40 -5.06 11.11
N LEU A 359 14.00 -6.13 11.80
CA LEU A 359 14.44 -6.41 13.18
C LEU A 359 14.25 -5.18 14.07
N GLY A 360 13.04 -4.66 14.22
CA GLY A 360 12.71 -3.65 15.24
C GLY A 360 13.48 -2.32 15.18
N VAL A 361 14.25 -2.03 14.12
CA VAL A 361 15.00 -0.78 13.98
C VAL A 361 14.03 0.40 14.01
N ILE A 362 14.36 1.47 14.73
CA ILE A 362 13.45 2.62 14.83
C ILE A 362 13.56 3.47 13.57
N LEU A 363 12.47 3.47 12.80
CA LEU A 363 12.23 4.36 11.67
C LEU A 363 10.78 4.89 11.78
N PRO A 364 10.48 6.14 11.37
CA PRO A 364 11.43 7.18 11.00
C PRO A 364 12.37 7.56 12.15
N HIS A 365 13.42 8.34 11.87
CA HIS A 365 14.36 8.80 12.90
C HIS A 365 13.82 10.04 13.63
N VAL A 366 13.09 10.92 12.93
CA VAL A 366 12.38 12.11 13.45
C VAL A 366 11.14 12.41 12.59
N VAL A 367 10.28 13.31 13.03
CA VAL A 367 9.25 13.94 12.19
C VAL A 367 9.46 15.44 12.06
N ALA A 368 8.92 16.01 10.99
CA ALA A 368 8.88 17.45 10.76
C ALA A 368 7.58 17.84 10.04
N PRO A 369 7.21 19.14 9.99
CA PRO A 369 5.97 19.59 9.35
C PRO A 369 5.91 19.14 7.88
N GLY A 370 4.87 18.40 7.54
CA GLY A 370 4.66 17.83 6.19
C GLY A 370 3.20 17.80 5.75
N VAL A 371 2.25 18.36 6.51
CA VAL A 371 0.84 18.53 6.08
C VAL A 371 0.57 20.00 5.83
N TYR A 372 0.02 20.30 4.66
CA TYR A 372 -0.29 21.66 4.22
C TYR A 372 0.88 22.64 4.43
N ILE A 373 1.99 22.35 3.76
CA ILE A 373 3.18 23.21 3.74
C ILE A 373 3.10 24.18 2.57
N TYR A 374 3.06 25.48 2.88
CA TYR A 374 3.08 26.56 1.91
C TYR A 374 4.52 26.87 1.50
N SER A 375 4.84 26.70 0.23
CA SER A 375 6.19 26.96 -0.31
C SER A 375 6.11 27.32 -1.80
N SER A 376 7.24 27.76 -2.35
CA SER A 376 7.40 28.17 -3.75
C SER A 376 6.97 27.09 -4.73
N ILE A 377 6.32 27.49 -5.82
CA ILE A 377 6.10 26.65 -7.00
C ILE A 377 6.54 27.43 -8.25
N PRO A 378 6.88 26.75 -9.36
CA PRO A 378 7.33 27.42 -10.58
C PRO A 378 6.40 28.55 -11.04
N THR A 379 6.95 29.71 -11.41
CA THR A 379 6.16 30.92 -11.68
C THR A 379 5.16 30.77 -12.84
N LEU A 380 5.43 29.86 -13.79
CA LEU A 380 4.52 29.55 -14.90
C LEU A 380 3.27 28.74 -14.50
N LEU A 381 3.18 28.29 -13.25
CA LEU A 381 2.04 27.54 -12.69
C LEU A 381 1.10 28.40 -11.83
N VAL A 382 1.32 29.71 -11.81
CA VAL A 382 0.50 30.63 -11.01
C VAL A 382 -0.87 30.83 -11.65
N TYR A 383 -1.84 30.07 -11.14
CA TYR A 383 -3.26 30.35 -11.35
C TYR A 383 -3.79 31.42 -10.38
N THR A 384 -3.07 31.71 -9.27
CA THR A 384 -3.54 32.55 -8.16
C THR A 384 -2.44 33.43 -7.54
N GLY A 385 -2.17 34.60 -8.12
CA GLY A 385 -1.46 35.70 -7.44
C GLY A 385 0.05 35.49 -7.20
N GLU A 386 0.41 34.70 -6.18
CA GLU A 386 1.80 34.44 -5.79
C GLU A 386 2.30 33.07 -6.31
N PRO A 387 3.60 32.92 -6.61
CA PRO A 387 4.21 31.65 -7.04
C PRO A 387 4.48 30.71 -5.86
N ALA A 388 3.43 30.35 -5.12
CA ALA A 388 3.48 29.43 -3.99
C ALA A 388 2.18 28.64 -3.83
N SER A 389 2.27 27.42 -3.28
CA SER A 389 1.12 26.54 -3.07
C SER A 389 1.33 25.59 -1.88
N TYR A 390 0.23 24.95 -1.47
CA TYR A 390 0.18 23.94 -0.43
C TYR A 390 0.45 22.55 -0.99
N LEU A 391 1.51 21.89 -0.50
CA LEU A 391 1.71 20.45 -0.70
C LEU A 391 1.77 19.74 0.65
N SER A 392 1.52 18.43 0.63
CA SER A 392 1.64 17.56 1.80
C SER A 392 2.45 16.31 1.44
N GLY A 393 3.28 15.82 2.36
CA GLY A 393 4.10 14.62 2.18
C GLY A 393 5.32 14.61 3.11
N THR A 394 5.89 13.43 3.32
CA THR A 394 7.23 13.29 3.93
C THR A 394 8.32 13.98 3.11
N SER A 395 8.09 14.19 1.82
CA SER A 395 8.87 15.04 0.91
C SER A 395 8.92 16.52 1.28
N MET A 396 7.88 17.03 1.96
CA MET A 396 7.85 18.39 2.50
C MET A 396 8.45 18.45 3.90
N ALA A 397 8.32 17.37 4.69
CA ALA A 397 8.98 17.24 6.00
C ALA A 397 10.52 17.14 5.90
N THR A 398 11.02 16.42 4.90
CA THR A 398 12.46 16.21 4.62
C THR A 398 13.27 17.52 4.56
N PRO A 399 12.92 18.54 3.75
CA PRO A 399 13.66 19.80 3.70
C PRO A 399 13.63 20.61 5.00
N PHE A 400 12.65 20.44 5.91
CA PHE A 400 12.75 21.04 7.25
C PHE A 400 13.94 20.47 8.03
N VAL A 401 14.16 19.16 7.95
CA VAL A 401 15.30 18.48 8.58
C VAL A 401 16.61 18.81 7.86
N SER A 402 16.60 18.95 6.53
CA SER A 402 17.77 19.39 5.76
C SER A 402 18.20 20.82 6.14
N GLY A 403 17.25 21.76 6.24
CA GLY A 403 17.52 23.13 6.71
C GLY A 403 17.95 23.18 8.18
N ALA A 404 17.32 22.40 9.06
CA ALA A 404 17.73 22.29 10.46
C ALA A 404 19.18 21.76 10.57
N SER A 405 19.53 20.74 9.79
CA SER A 405 20.89 20.21 9.70
C SER A 405 21.88 21.27 9.22
N ALA A 406 21.51 22.08 8.22
CA ALA A 406 22.35 23.17 7.74
C ALA A 406 22.59 24.27 8.79
N ILE A 407 21.58 24.60 9.61
CA ILE A 407 21.75 25.51 10.76
C ILE A 407 22.72 24.93 11.80
N LEU A 408 22.62 23.64 12.12
CA LEU A 408 23.52 22.97 13.06
C LEU A 408 24.97 22.96 12.53
N ILE A 409 25.15 22.66 11.24
CA ILE A 409 26.47 22.70 10.59
C ILE A 409 27.04 24.13 10.59
N ASN A 410 26.23 25.15 10.29
CA ASN A 410 26.63 26.56 10.35
C ASN A 410 27.09 26.96 11.77
N TYR A 411 26.36 26.54 12.81
CA TYR A 411 26.76 26.70 14.20
C TYR A 411 28.12 26.04 14.50
N TYR A 412 28.29 24.75 14.20
CA TYR A 412 29.54 24.03 14.49
C TYR A 412 30.74 24.59 13.70
N LYS A 413 30.58 24.85 12.40
CA LYS A 413 31.60 25.50 11.55
C LYS A 413 32.03 26.84 12.12
N SER A 414 31.09 27.72 12.50
CA SER A 414 31.42 29.07 13.02
C SER A 414 32.21 29.08 14.32
N ARG A 415 32.14 27.99 15.11
CA ARG A 415 32.82 27.84 16.40
C ARG A 415 34.07 26.96 16.34
N GLY A 416 34.41 26.42 15.16
CA GLY A 416 35.49 25.45 15.02
C GLY A 416 35.24 24.14 15.77
N VAL A 417 33.99 23.83 16.11
CA VAL A 417 33.63 22.59 16.80
C VAL A 417 33.62 21.46 15.78
N LYS A 418 34.37 20.39 16.05
CA LYS A 418 34.32 19.18 15.23
C LYS A 418 32.93 18.55 15.32
N TRP A 419 32.29 18.37 14.17
CA TRP A 419 31.00 17.72 14.02
C TRP A 419 31.11 16.56 13.03
N ASP A 420 30.11 15.69 13.03
CA ASP A 420 29.90 14.62 12.05
C ASP A 420 28.38 14.37 11.87
N PRO A 421 27.95 13.61 10.84
CA PRO A 421 26.53 13.37 10.60
C PRO A 421 25.79 12.65 11.74
N GLU A 422 26.47 11.78 12.49
CA GLU A 422 25.86 11.06 13.61
C GLU A 422 25.58 12.02 14.77
N LEU A 423 26.46 13.00 15.04
CA LEU A 423 26.19 14.07 16.01
C LEU A 423 24.97 14.91 15.62
N VAL A 424 24.87 15.35 14.35
CA VAL A 424 23.73 16.13 13.84
C VAL A 424 22.43 15.33 14.00
N LYS A 425 22.44 14.05 13.61
CA LYS A 425 21.32 13.12 13.82
C LYS A 425 20.99 12.96 15.32
N THR A 426 21.99 12.80 16.17
CA THR A 426 21.81 12.59 17.62
C THR A 426 21.13 13.77 18.27
N VAL A 427 21.60 14.99 18.04
CA VAL A 427 20.99 16.18 18.65
C VAL A 427 19.55 16.40 18.16
N LEU A 428 19.27 16.19 16.88
CA LEU A 428 17.92 16.28 16.33
C LEU A 428 16.96 15.24 16.94
N VAL A 429 17.41 14.00 17.14
CA VAL A 429 16.59 12.91 17.72
C VAL A 429 16.32 13.16 19.20
N GLN A 430 17.34 13.52 19.99
CA GLN A 430 17.22 13.54 21.46
C GLN A 430 16.53 14.78 22.03
N THR A 431 16.49 15.89 21.28
CA THR A 431 15.81 17.14 21.69
C THR A 431 14.47 17.36 21.01
N ALA A 432 14.04 16.41 20.18
CA ALA A 432 12.73 16.42 19.54
C ALA A 432 11.61 16.14 20.54
N ARG A 433 10.38 16.57 20.18
CA ARG A 433 9.20 16.60 21.07
C ARG A 433 8.11 15.67 20.56
N ASP A 434 7.23 15.18 21.44
CA ASP A 434 6.10 14.37 20.98
C ASP A 434 5.09 15.21 20.21
N VAL A 435 4.66 14.69 19.06
CA VAL A 435 3.40 15.09 18.41
C VAL A 435 2.25 14.27 19.00
N LYS A 436 1.02 14.74 18.84
CA LYS A 436 -0.17 13.95 19.15
C LYS A 436 -0.30 12.74 18.21
N PRO A 437 -0.93 11.64 18.65
CA PRO A 437 -1.31 10.53 17.77
C PRO A 437 -2.11 11.05 16.56
N GLN A 438 -1.98 10.38 15.41
CA GLN A 438 -2.66 10.80 14.18
C GLN A 438 -4.19 10.85 14.35
N SER A 439 -4.83 11.83 13.71
CA SER A 439 -6.29 11.96 13.64
C SER A 439 -6.72 12.74 12.39
N VAL A 440 -8.03 12.79 12.11
CA VAL A 440 -8.57 13.64 11.04
C VAL A 440 -8.39 15.14 11.28
N ASP A 441 -8.11 15.56 12.52
CA ASP A 441 -7.90 16.97 12.83
C ASP A 441 -6.61 17.51 12.21
N ALA A 442 -5.65 16.64 11.89
CA ALA A 442 -4.47 16.96 11.09
C ALA A 442 -4.82 17.68 9.77
N PHE A 443 -6.04 17.46 9.26
CA PHE A 443 -6.60 18.16 8.11
C PHE A 443 -7.19 19.53 8.50
N TRP A 444 -6.40 20.40 9.12
CA TRP A 444 -6.88 21.68 9.65
C TRP A 444 -7.45 22.64 8.58
N LEU A 445 -7.07 22.51 7.31
CA LEU A 445 -7.67 23.22 6.17
C LEU A 445 -9.00 22.62 5.67
N LEU A 446 -9.47 21.48 6.19
CA LEU A 446 -10.75 20.90 5.76
C LEU A 446 -11.91 21.37 6.65
N PRO A 447 -13.08 21.68 6.06
CA PRO A 447 -14.32 21.80 6.81
C PRO A 447 -14.65 20.53 7.60
N ASP A 448 -15.25 20.68 8.78
CA ASP A 448 -15.48 19.55 9.70
C ASP A 448 -16.38 18.46 9.12
N TRP A 449 -17.28 18.79 8.18
CA TRP A 449 -18.10 17.80 7.47
C TRP A 449 -17.28 16.90 6.53
N ILE A 450 -16.14 17.40 6.01
CA ILE A 450 -15.19 16.59 5.24
C ILE A 450 -14.32 15.75 6.19
N LYS A 451 -13.89 16.29 7.33
CA LYS A 451 -13.20 15.50 8.37
C LYS A 451 -14.06 14.35 8.87
N GLU A 452 -15.36 14.59 9.08
CA GLU A 452 -16.35 13.56 9.45
C GLU A 452 -16.43 12.43 8.41
N TYR A 453 -16.43 12.79 7.12
CA TYR A 453 -16.39 11.81 6.03
C TYR A 453 -15.10 10.97 6.06
N TYR A 454 -13.96 11.56 6.40
CA TYR A 454 -12.68 10.84 6.50
C TYR A 454 -12.45 10.11 7.84
N ARG A 455 -13.22 10.39 8.91
CA ARG A 455 -12.96 9.79 10.24
C ARG A 455 -12.96 8.26 10.28
N PRO A 456 -13.82 7.53 9.52
CA PRO A 456 -13.73 6.08 9.44
C PRO A 456 -12.42 5.56 8.81
N TYR A 457 -11.67 6.41 8.09
CA TYR A 457 -10.51 6.05 7.28
C TYR A 457 -9.16 6.43 7.90
N VAL A 458 -9.14 7.21 8.97
CA VAL A 458 -7.92 7.57 9.72
C VAL A 458 -8.01 6.96 11.12
N PRO A 459 -7.33 5.84 11.39
CA PRO A 459 -7.31 5.25 12.73
C PRO A 459 -6.61 6.17 13.73
N GLU A 460 -7.19 6.32 14.92
CA GLU A 460 -6.68 7.19 15.99
C GLU A 460 -6.09 6.33 17.12
N PRO A 461 -4.79 6.01 17.11
CA PRO A 461 -4.17 5.19 18.15
C PRO A 461 -4.10 5.95 19.48
N PRO A 462 -4.29 5.28 20.64
CA PRO A 462 -4.39 5.95 21.94
C PRO A 462 -3.06 6.50 22.45
N VAL A 463 -1.94 6.01 21.93
CA VAL A 463 -0.58 6.44 22.28
C VAL A 463 0.29 6.51 21.04
N ILE A 464 1.26 7.42 21.06
CA ILE A 464 2.32 7.52 20.06
C ILE A 464 3.61 6.91 20.62
N THR A 465 4.43 6.31 19.76
CA THR A 465 5.66 5.61 20.12
C THR A 465 6.78 5.91 19.10
N PRO A 466 8.05 5.56 19.39
CA PRO A 466 9.13 5.76 18.43
C PRO A 466 8.95 5.14 17.05
N VAL A 467 8.16 4.07 16.87
CA VAL A 467 7.94 3.52 15.52
C VAL A 467 7.07 4.41 14.63
N ASP A 468 6.39 5.40 15.20
CA ASP A 468 5.62 6.39 14.45
C ASP A 468 6.44 7.63 14.09
N GLN A 469 7.25 8.10 15.06
CA GLN A 469 7.83 9.45 15.04
C GLN A 469 9.34 9.50 15.31
N GLY A 470 9.99 8.37 15.59
CA GLY A 470 11.40 8.31 15.98
C GLY A 470 11.69 9.03 17.29
N GLY A 471 12.52 10.08 17.22
CA GLY A 471 12.74 11.05 18.30
C GLY A 471 11.62 12.07 18.47
N GLY A 472 10.65 12.16 17.55
CA GLY A 472 9.55 13.12 17.54
C GLY A 472 9.77 14.31 16.60
N LEU A 473 8.98 15.37 16.79
CA LEU A 473 9.07 16.64 16.07
C LEU A 473 10.39 17.34 16.38
N ILE A 474 11.18 17.62 15.34
CA ILE A 474 12.46 18.32 15.48
C ILE A 474 12.32 19.68 16.18
N ASN A 475 13.32 20.05 16.98
CA ASN A 475 13.44 21.39 17.53
C ASN A 475 14.84 21.95 17.24
N VAL A 476 14.93 22.86 16.28
CA VAL A 476 16.21 23.38 15.77
C VAL A 476 17.01 24.09 16.85
N TYR A 477 16.34 24.91 17.67
CA TYR A 477 17.01 25.68 18.72
C TYR A 477 17.49 24.78 19.86
N SER A 478 16.65 23.85 20.34
CA SER A 478 17.06 22.90 21.38
C SER A 478 18.19 21.97 20.91
N ALA A 479 18.19 21.55 19.64
CA ALA A 479 19.29 20.77 19.06
C ALA A 479 20.60 21.58 18.96
N LEU A 480 20.50 22.87 18.60
CA LEU A 480 21.65 23.79 18.51
C LEU A 480 22.27 24.07 19.89
N THR A 481 21.45 24.12 20.94
CA THR A 481 21.88 24.31 22.32
C THR A 481 21.99 23.01 23.12
N ALA A 482 22.15 21.86 22.47
CA ALA A 482 22.22 20.57 23.15
C ALA A 482 23.46 20.47 24.07
N GLU A 483 23.22 20.13 25.34
CA GLU A 483 24.25 20.10 26.39
C GLU A 483 24.86 18.71 26.61
N VAL A 484 24.14 17.67 26.20
CA VAL A 484 24.50 16.26 26.36
C VAL A 484 24.27 15.50 25.06
N GLU A 485 25.04 14.45 24.80
CA GLU A 485 24.83 13.46 23.73
C GLU A 485 24.45 12.12 24.37
N LEU A 486 23.26 11.60 24.07
CA LEU A 486 22.75 10.31 24.58
C LEU A 486 22.93 9.19 23.55
N ARG A 487 23.41 8.02 23.98
CA ARG A 487 23.58 6.83 23.13
C ARG A 487 23.23 5.53 23.83
N ILE A 488 22.70 4.56 23.07
CA ILE A 488 22.62 3.14 23.42
C ILE A 488 23.38 2.38 22.35
N ASN A 489 24.31 1.49 22.74
CA ASN A 489 25.15 0.72 21.80
C ASN A 489 25.83 1.60 20.72
N ASN A 490 26.34 2.78 21.11
CA ASN A 490 26.92 3.80 20.24
C ASN A 490 25.98 4.40 19.17
N LYS A 491 24.66 4.23 19.27
CA LYS A 491 23.67 4.88 18.40
C LYS A 491 22.77 5.86 19.18
N PRO A 492 22.24 6.92 18.55
CA PRO A 492 21.27 7.84 19.17
C PRO A 492 19.90 7.21 19.50
N ILE A 493 19.74 5.95 19.15
CA ILE A 493 18.48 5.20 19.11
C ILE A 493 18.82 3.77 19.57
N GLY A 494 18.16 3.31 20.62
CA GLY A 494 18.32 1.95 21.13
C GLY A 494 17.49 0.96 20.33
N TYR A 495 18.14 -0.06 19.77
CA TYR A 495 17.48 -1.29 19.34
C TYR A 495 18.12 -2.50 20.03
N ILE A 496 17.30 -3.37 20.62
CA ILE A 496 17.76 -4.56 21.34
C ILE A 496 16.88 -5.78 21.00
N VAL A 497 17.48 -6.84 20.44
CA VAL A 497 16.92 -8.19 20.53
C VAL A 497 17.20 -8.72 21.92
N TYR A 498 16.15 -9.16 22.62
CA TYR A 498 16.25 -9.59 23.99
C TYR A 498 15.90 -11.07 24.18
N LYS A 499 16.84 -11.85 24.71
CA LYS A 499 16.69 -13.30 24.95
C LYS A 499 17.01 -13.62 26.42
N GLY A 500 15.99 -13.75 27.28
CA GLY A 500 16.16 -14.18 28.68
C GLY A 500 15.14 -13.59 29.67
N ASP A 501 15.44 -13.70 30.97
CA ASP A 501 14.59 -13.21 32.07
C ASP A 501 14.94 -11.80 32.59
N ARG A 502 16.20 -11.36 32.37
CA ARG A 502 16.64 -9.96 32.60
C ARG A 502 17.52 -9.44 31.46
N LEU A 503 17.23 -8.22 31.01
CA LEU A 503 18.12 -7.42 30.14
C LEU A 503 18.86 -6.38 30.99
N ARG A 504 20.13 -6.12 30.66
CA ARG A 504 20.88 -4.97 31.18
C ARG A 504 21.67 -4.31 30.06
N PHE A 505 21.64 -2.99 30.02
CA PHE A 505 22.45 -2.14 29.14
C PHE A 505 22.65 -0.78 29.80
N ASP A 506 23.62 -0.01 29.32
CA ASP A 506 23.83 1.37 29.76
C ASP A 506 23.32 2.35 28.70
N VAL A 507 22.65 3.42 29.13
CA VAL A 507 22.57 4.64 28.34
C VAL A 507 23.83 5.43 28.61
N ILE A 508 24.61 5.71 27.57
CA ILE A 508 25.82 6.53 27.67
C ILE A 508 25.43 7.99 27.45
N ALA A 509 25.77 8.85 28.40
CA ALA A 509 25.60 10.29 28.31
C ALA A 509 26.97 10.98 28.27
N ARG A 510 27.20 11.86 27.31
CA ARG A 510 28.44 12.63 27.14
C ARG A 510 28.18 14.12 27.27
N ASN A 511 28.99 14.84 28.02
CA ASN A 511 28.87 16.29 28.16
C ASN A 511 29.45 17.02 26.94
N LEU A 512 28.64 17.87 26.30
CA LEU A 512 29.01 18.66 25.11
C LEU A 512 29.46 20.10 25.43
N ILE A 513 29.35 20.56 26.67
CA ILE A 513 29.63 21.94 27.09
C ILE A 513 30.90 22.05 27.96
N GLU A 514 31.50 23.24 27.99
CA GLU A 514 32.73 23.55 28.76
C GLU A 514 32.51 23.68 30.28
N LYS A 515 31.36 23.25 30.81
CA LYS A 515 31.01 23.28 32.24
C LYS A 515 30.63 21.90 32.73
N ASN A 516 30.89 21.60 33.99
CA ASN A 516 30.34 20.42 34.63
C ASN A 516 28.81 20.45 34.54
N LEU A 517 28.23 19.29 34.24
CA LEU A 517 26.81 19.10 34.05
C LEU A 517 26.30 18.01 35.02
N THR A 518 25.09 18.16 35.54
CA THR A 518 24.45 17.15 36.40
C THR A 518 23.22 16.59 35.71
N LEU A 519 23.31 15.35 35.26
CA LEU A 519 22.20 14.62 34.65
C LEU A 519 21.46 13.81 35.73
N ALA A 520 20.13 13.91 35.72
CA ALA A 520 19.26 13.16 36.62
C ALA A 520 18.50 12.06 35.87
N SER A 521 18.41 10.87 36.47
CA SER A 521 17.55 9.78 36.01
C SER A 521 16.49 9.44 37.05
N THR A 522 15.29 9.07 36.58
CA THR A 522 14.17 8.64 37.44
C THR A 522 13.27 7.64 36.69
N PRO A 523 12.64 6.67 37.37
CA PRO A 523 11.63 5.80 36.76
C PRO A 523 10.43 6.53 36.14
N THR A 524 10.10 7.75 36.59
CA THR A 524 8.94 8.51 36.08
C THR A 524 9.14 9.09 34.68
N LEU A 525 10.39 9.07 34.18
CA LEU A 525 10.78 9.51 32.84
C LEU A 525 10.97 8.35 31.87
N VAL A 526 10.41 7.19 32.18
CA VAL A 526 10.47 6.01 31.32
C VAL A 526 9.10 5.71 30.77
N ARG A 527 9.03 5.54 29.45
CA ARG A 527 7.82 5.11 28.73
C ARG A 527 8.16 3.89 27.90
N LEU A 528 7.34 2.84 27.95
CA LEU A 528 7.44 1.68 27.10
C LEU A 528 6.04 1.11 26.84
N HIS A 529 5.67 0.94 25.57
CA HIS A 529 4.39 0.36 25.17
C HIS A 529 4.61 -0.79 24.18
N ASP A 530 3.73 -1.79 24.22
CA ASP A 530 3.62 -2.76 23.13
C ASP A 530 3.06 -2.07 21.86
N ILE A 531 3.73 -2.22 20.71
CA ILE A 531 3.40 -1.43 19.51
C ILE A 531 2.11 -1.88 18.79
N TYR A 532 1.56 -3.05 19.13
CA TYR A 532 0.38 -3.60 18.46
C TYR A 532 -0.88 -3.49 19.34
N THR A 533 -0.71 -3.67 20.66
CA THR A 533 -1.79 -3.64 21.65
C THR A 533 -1.89 -2.33 22.42
N PHE A 534 -0.88 -1.44 22.30
CA PHE A 534 -0.76 -0.17 23.03
C PHE A 534 -0.70 -0.30 24.55
N GLN A 535 -0.55 -1.51 25.09
CA GLN A 535 -0.46 -1.73 26.53
C GLN A 535 0.82 -1.11 27.10
N ASP A 536 0.70 -0.42 28.23
CA ASP A 536 1.83 0.14 28.97
C ASP A 536 2.64 -0.96 29.70
N TYR A 537 3.96 -0.92 29.48
CA TYR A 537 4.99 -1.78 30.08
C TYR A 537 6.12 -0.97 30.73
N SER A 538 5.95 0.34 30.93
CA SER A 538 6.96 1.25 31.51
C SER A 538 7.50 0.75 32.85
N TYR A 539 6.65 0.12 33.68
CA TYR A 539 7.00 -0.50 34.96
C TYR A 539 8.01 -1.66 34.87
N THR A 540 8.27 -2.21 33.68
CA THR A 540 9.24 -3.30 33.48
C THR A 540 10.68 -2.78 33.38
N ILE A 541 10.86 -1.51 33.01
CA ILE A 541 12.17 -0.85 32.95
C ILE A 541 12.49 -0.25 34.31
N ARG A 542 13.72 -0.50 34.77
CA ARG A 542 14.26 0.00 36.03
C ARG A 542 15.49 0.85 35.72
N VAL A 543 15.34 2.15 35.93
CA VAL A 543 16.42 3.13 35.98
C VAL A 543 16.54 3.61 37.42
N ALA A 544 17.75 3.65 37.98
CA ALA A 544 17.94 4.11 39.35
C ALA A 544 17.62 5.61 39.47
N GLU A 545 16.98 6.02 40.56
CA GLU A 545 16.85 7.44 40.89
C GLU A 545 18.21 7.97 41.38
N ARG A 546 18.90 8.74 40.54
CA ARG A 546 20.31 9.13 40.77
C ARG A 546 20.69 10.37 39.99
N LEU A 547 21.63 11.14 40.56
CA LEU A 547 22.35 12.22 39.91
C LEU A 547 23.73 11.74 39.44
N TYR A 548 24.11 12.13 38.23
CA TYR A 548 25.41 11.85 37.61
C TYR A 548 26.05 13.18 37.23
N SER A 549 27.20 13.51 37.85
CA SER A 549 28.00 14.65 37.43
C SER A 549 28.94 14.23 36.30
N ILE A 550 29.01 15.03 35.24
CA ILE A 550 29.76 14.75 34.02
C ILE A 550 30.65 15.97 33.74
N SER A 551 31.98 15.80 33.75
CA SER A 551 32.92 16.85 33.37
C SER A 551 32.86 17.14 31.85
N PRO A 552 33.33 18.31 31.38
CA PRO A 552 33.38 18.64 29.95
C PRO A 552 34.04 17.55 29.10
N GLY A 553 33.34 17.05 28.09
CA GLY A 553 33.84 16.00 27.18
C GLY A 553 33.85 14.58 27.75
N ASP A 554 33.64 14.38 29.06
CA ASP A 554 33.55 13.06 29.70
C ASP A 554 32.24 12.35 29.35
N TYR A 555 32.24 11.03 29.61
CA TYR A 555 31.10 10.13 29.43
C TYR A 555 30.70 9.51 30.78
N VAL A 556 29.40 9.26 30.98
CA VAL A 556 28.87 8.45 32.08
C VAL A 556 27.93 7.38 31.56
N GLY A 557 28.02 6.17 32.13
CA GLY A 557 27.08 5.08 31.88
C GLY A 557 25.95 5.08 32.91
N ILE A 558 24.71 5.10 32.43
CA ILE A 558 23.49 5.09 33.24
C ILE A 558 22.87 3.68 33.10
N PRO A 559 22.95 2.83 34.13
CA PRO A 559 22.52 1.45 34.01
C PRO A 559 20.99 1.32 33.98
N VAL A 560 20.51 0.57 32.99
CA VAL A 560 19.11 0.23 32.78
C VAL A 560 18.93 -1.28 32.89
N GLU A 561 18.02 -1.74 33.75
CA GLU A 561 17.59 -3.15 33.82
C GLU A 561 16.14 -3.27 33.33
N ILE A 562 15.85 -4.26 32.48
CA ILE A 562 14.47 -4.59 32.08
C ILE A 562 14.16 -6.01 32.54
N THR A 563 13.03 -6.17 33.22
CA THR A 563 12.62 -7.45 33.83
C THR A 563 11.30 -7.95 33.27
N ARG A 564 11.27 -9.20 32.80
CA ARG A 564 10.07 -9.95 32.38
C ARG A 564 9.17 -9.21 31.36
N LEU A 565 9.59 -9.24 30.10
CA LEU A 565 8.71 -8.96 28.97
C LEU A 565 8.22 -10.29 28.37
N SER A 566 6.97 -10.32 27.91
CA SER A 566 6.44 -11.42 27.08
C SER A 566 7.03 -11.34 25.67
N PRO A 567 6.92 -12.39 24.83
CA PRO A 567 7.22 -12.28 23.41
C PRO A 567 6.37 -11.19 22.76
N GLY A 568 7.00 -10.26 22.04
CA GLY A 568 6.38 -9.03 21.56
C GLY A 568 7.39 -8.00 21.05
N VAL A 569 6.88 -6.84 20.65
CA VAL A 569 7.68 -5.70 20.19
C VAL A 569 7.25 -4.47 20.97
N TYR A 570 8.20 -3.91 21.71
CA TYR A 570 7.96 -2.81 22.64
C TYR A 570 8.75 -1.58 22.22
N ALA A 571 8.12 -0.40 22.26
CA ALA A 571 8.73 0.87 21.87
C ALA A 571 8.45 1.97 22.90
N GLY A 572 9.41 2.87 23.11
CA GLY A 572 9.23 4.02 23.98
C GLY A 572 10.50 4.82 24.20
N TYR A 573 10.57 5.56 25.30
CA TYR A 573 11.64 6.52 25.58
C TYR A 573 12.19 6.35 26.98
N ILE A 574 13.49 6.61 27.13
CA ILE A 574 14.11 6.90 28.43
C ILE A 574 14.53 8.37 28.39
N GLU A 575 14.04 9.16 29.32
CA GLU A 575 14.27 10.61 29.36
C GLU A 575 15.08 11.00 30.60
N PHE A 576 15.82 12.09 30.50
CA PHE A 576 16.73 12.62 31.51
C PHE A 576 16.64 14.14 31.52
N TRP A 577 16.60 14.77 32.70
CA TRP A 577 16.75 16.22 32.79
C TRP A 577 18.15 16.61 33.25
N ILE A 578 18.59 17.78 32.78
CA ILE A 578 19.79 18.46 33.25
C ILE A 578 19.39 19.35 34.44
N VAL A 579 20.03 19.18 35.60
CA VAL A 579 19.62 19.87 36.83
C VAL A 579 19.86 21.38 36.73
N GLU A 580 20.93 21.79 36.05
CA GLU A 580 21.32 23.19 35.92
C GLU A 580 20.39 24.03 35.03
N THR A 581 19.74 23.43 34.04
CA THR A 581 18.90 24.13 33.04
C THR A 581 17.44 23.70 33.03
N GLY A 582 17.11 22.54 33.60
CA GLY A 582 15.79 21.92 33.49
C GLY A 582 15.48 21.35 32.09
N ASN A 583 16.44 21.37 31.17
CA ASN A 583 16.26 20.83 29.82
C ASN A 583 16.10 19.30 29.86
N LEU A 584 15.11 18.80 29.13
CA LEU A 584 14.82 17.37 28.98
C LEU A 584 15.45 16.83 27.69
N TYR A 585 16.14 15.71 27.79
CA TYR A 585 16.74 14.96 26.69
C TYR A 585 16.21 13.53 26.73
N ARG A 586 15.96 12.93 25.57
CA ARG A 586 15.39 11.58 25.49
C ARG A 586 16.12 10.68 24.51
N ILE A 587 16.16 9.38 24.80
CA ILE A 587 16.64 8.37 23.87
C ILE A 587 15.49 7.41 23.50
N PRO A 588 15.14 7.30 22.20
CA PRO A 588 14.20 6.30 21.72
C PRO A 588 14.75 4.88 21.91
N LEU A 589 13.86 3.94 22.25
CA LEU A 589 14.18 2.53 22.50
C LEU A 589 13.12 1.61 21.89
N VAL A 590 13.55 0.60 21.13
CA VAL A 590 12.76 -0.57 20.76
C VAL A 590 13.41 -1.85 21.26
N ILE A 591 12.58 -2.72 21.85
CA ILE A 591 12.95 -4.03 22.36
C ILE A 591 12.11 -5.07 21.60
N VAL A 592 12.80 -5.99 20.93
CA VAL A 592 12.17 -7.17 20.32
C VAL A 592 12.42 -8.37 21.23
N VAL A 593 11.34 -8.98 21.70
CA VAL A 593 11.38 -10.19 22.51
C VAL A 593 10.84 -11.33 21.64
N PRO A 594 11.72 -12.17 21.05
CA PRO A 594 11.28 -13.23 20.18
C PRO A 594 10.65 -14.37 20.97
N LEU A 595 9.70 -15.07 20.35
CA LEU A 595 9.16 -16.32 20.84
C LEU A 595 10.25 -17.40 20.73
N GLU A 596 10.71 -17.93 21.86
CA GLU A 596 11.68 -19.04 21.88
C GLU A 596 10.98 -20.37 21.55
N VAL A 597 11.44 -21.06 20.50
CA VAL A 597 10.88 -22.33 20.05
C VAL A 597 11.93 -23.44 20.16
N SER A 598 11.57 -24.53 20.84
CA SER A 598 12.38 -25.73 21.00
C SER A 598 11.50 -26.95 21.25
N LEU A 599 11.95 -28.15 20.85
CA LEU A 599 11.17 -29.40 20.95
C LEU A 599 10.68 -29.69 22.38
N ASP A 600 11.49 -29.38 23.39
CA ASP A 600 11.14 -29.58 24.81
C ASP A 600 10.03 -28.61 25.29
N LYS A 601 9.94 -27.41 24.68
CA LYS A 601 8.91 -26.40 24.96
C LYS A 601 7.68 -26.51 24.05
N LEU A 602 7.79 -27.19 22.90
CA LEU A 602 6.81 -27.27 21.81
C LEU A 602 5.58 -28.17 22.05
N ARG A 603 5.34 -28.64 23.27
CA ARG A 603 4.14 -29.44 23.62
C ARG A 603 2.81 -28.66 23.57
N PHE A 604 2.82 -27.40 23.11
CA PHE A 604 1.68 -26.49 23.16
C PHE A 604 1.46 -25.75 21.84
N LEU A 605 0.19 -25.54 21.52
CA LEU A 605 -0.28 -24.54 20.57
C LEU A 605 -0.11 -23.16 21.22
N SER A 606 0.77 -22.32 20.68
CA SER A 606 0.87 -20.91 21.06
C SER A 606 -0.10 -20.11 20.19
N GLU A 607 -1.12 -19.53 20.81
CA GLU A 607 -2.08 -18.64 20.13
C GLU A 607 -1.70 -17.15 20.35
N PHE A 608 -1.52 -16.41 19.27
CA PHE A 608 -1.35 -14.97 19.28
C PHE A 608 -2.60 -14.32 18.70
N LYS A 609 -3.32 -13.54 19.52
CA LYS A 609 -4.40 -12.69 19.03
C LYS A 609 -3.78 -11.44 18.42
N LEU A 610 -3.92 -11.29 17.11
CA LEU A 610 -3.38 -10.18 16.34
C LEU A 610 -4.53 -9.45 15.66
N ARG A 611 -4.34 -8.14 15.45
CA ARG A 611 -5.31 -7.27 14.80
C ARG A 611 -4.58 -6.40 13.80
N ILE A 612 -5.05 -6.40 12.57
CA ILE A 612 -4.62 -5.46 11.52
C ILE A 612 -5.70 -4.39 11.39
N GLY A 613 -5.31 -3.14 11.12
CA GLY A 613 -6.23 -2.00 11.00
C GLY A 613 -6.37 -1.16 12.27
N SER A 614 -5.78 -1.58 13.40
CA SER A 614 -5.95 -0.89 14.70
C SER A 614 -4.99 0.27 14.93
N ARG A 615 -3.85 0.32 14.23
CA ARG A 615 -2.93 1.48 14.24
C ARG A 615 -2.98 2.21 12.90
N ASP A 616 -2.96 1.47 11.82
CA ASP A 616 -3.15 1.95 10.45
C ASP A 616 -3.88 0.90 9.59
N VAL A 617 -4.54 1.37 8.53
CA VAL A 617 -5.36 0.54 7.63
C VAL A 617 -4.60 -0.62 6.96
N TRP A 618 -3.27 -0.50 6.85
CA TRP A 618 -2.40 -1.42 6.11
C TRP A 618 -1.23 -1.95 6.96
N ASP A 619 -1.43 -2.05 8.27
CA ASP A 619 -0.42 -2.60 9.20
C ASP A 619 0.08 -3.98 8.75
N VAL A 620 1.40 -4.10 8.57
CA VAL A 620 2.07 -5.40 8.59
C VAL A 620 2.44 -5.72 10.04
N VAL A 621 1.91 -6.81 10.57
CA VAL A 621 2.22 -7.27 11.94
C VAL A 621 3.33 -8.31 11.86
N THR A 622 4.43 -8.10 12.59
CA THR A 622 5.64 -8.93 12.51
C THR A 622 5.96 -9.54 13.87
N LEU A 623 5.80 -10.86 13.97
CA LEU A 623 6.28 -11.66 15.09
C LEU A 623 7.73 -12.11 14.84
N TYR A 624 8.52 -12.16 15.91
CA TYR A 624 9.89 -12.64 15.88
C TYR A 624 9.96 -13.98 16.60
N VAL A 625 10.63 -14.96 15.99
CA VAL A 625 10.69 -16.34 16.51
C VAL A 625 12.14 -16.78 16.55
N ASP A 626 12.63 -17.16 17.74
CA ASP A 626 14.00 -17.60 17.95
C ASP A 626 14.09 -19.13 18.00
N VAL A 627 14.83 -19.68 17.05
CA VAL A 627 15.02 -21.12 16.87
C VAL A 627 16.45 -21.45 17.28
N SER A 628 16.61 -21.98 18.49
CA SER A 628 17.93 -22.26 19.08
C SER A 628 18.68 -23.40 18.37
N LYS A 629 17.96 -24.34 17.76
CA LYS A 629 18.48 -25.46 16.96
C LYS A 629 17.50 -25.77 15.83
N PRO A 630 17.97 -26.19 14.64
CA PRO A 630 17.10 -26.63 13.55
C PRO A 630 16.05 -27.64 14.00
N LEU A 631 14.80 -27.36 13.68
CA LEU A 631 13.67 -28.26 13.88
C LEU A 631 13.44 -29.04 12.58
N LEU A 632 13.51 -30.36 12.66
CA LEU A 632 13.26 -31.24 11.51
C LEU A 632 11.79 -31.67 11.38
N GLU A 633 10.98 -31.39 12.40
CA GLU A 633 9.53 -31.64 12.40
C GLU A 633 8.79 -30.40 11.87
N PRO A 634 7.79 -30.56 10.98
CA PRO A 634 7.00 -29.44 10.49
C PRO A 634 6.06 -28.92 11.58
N LEU A 635 6.16 -27.63 11.87
CA LEU A 635 5.21 -26.92 12.73
C LEU A 635 3.98 -26.54 11.93
N SER A 636 2.79 -26.73 12.50
CA SER A 636 1.57 -26.13 11.99
C SER A 636 1.59 -24.64 12.30
N ILE A 637 1.57 -23.82 11.26
CA ILE A 637 1.35 -22.38 11.35
C ILE A 637 0.04 -22.08 10.64
N SER A 638 -0.95 -21.57 11.37
CA SER A 638 -2.29 -21.28 10.84
C SER A 638 -2.83 -19.93 11.29
N THR A 639 -3.66 -19.33 10.45
CA THR A 639 -4.43 -18.13 10.74
C THR A 639 -5.91 -18.48 10.88
N ILE A 640 -6.53 -18.01 11.97
CA ILE A 640 -7.97 -18.16 12.22
C ILE A 640 -8.57 -16.75 12.28
N SER A 641 -9.13 -16.28 11.16
CA SER A 641 -9.83 -15.00 11.08
C SER A 641 -11.19 -15.03 11.78
N ALA A 642 -11.67 -13.87 12.22
CA ALA A 642 -13.05 -13.70 12.70
C ALA A 642 -14.11 -14.06 11.63
N PRO A 643 -15.35 -14.41 12.02
CA PRO A 643 -16.44 -14.69 11.10
C PRO A 643 -16.69 -13.53 10.13
N GLY A 644 -16.66 -13.80 8.82
CA GLY A 644 -16.76 -12.78 7.77
C GLY A 644 -15.43 -12.43 7.10
N ALA A 645 -14.28 -12.88 7.62
CA ALA A 645 -12.95 -12.63 7.04
C ALA A 645 -12.15 -13.88 6.56
N PRO A 646 -12.76 -14.93 5.96
CA PRO A 646 -12.02 -16.11 5.52
C PRO A 646 -11.08 -15.79 4.36
N GLY A 647 -9.79 -16.14 4.50
CA GLY A 647 -8.79 -16.08 3.42
C GLY A 647 -8.17 -14.70 3.13
N MET A 648 -8.42 -13.67 3.96
CA MET A 648 -7.91 -12.31 3.70
C MET A 648 -6.51 -12.01 4.26
N VAL A 649 -5.93 -12.87 5.11
CA VAL A 649 -4.62 -12.63 5.75
C VAL A 649 -3.53 -13.46 5.04
N SER A 650 -2.52 -12.77 4.52
CA SER A 650 -1.25 -13.38 4.11
C SER A 650 -0.35 -13.53 5.33
N VAL A 651 0.42 -14.62 5.39
CA VAL A 651 1.52 -14.81 6.33
C VAL A 651 2.79 -15.08 5.53
N THR A 652 3.81 -14.24 5.72
CA THR A 652 5.16 -14.43 5.19
C THR A 652 6.10 -14.86 6.31
N ILE A 653 6.75 -16.01 6.15
CA ILE A 653 7.86 -16.45 7.02
C ILE A 653 9.17 -16.08 6.35
N THR A 654 10.07 -15.39 7.05
CA THR A 654 11.45 -15.13 6.62
C THR A 654 12.43 -15.93 7.49
N THR A 655 13.38 -16.62 6.87
CA THR A 655 14.42 -17.40 7.55
C THR A 655 15.57 -16.52 8.05
N PRO A 656 16.41 -17.00 8.99
CA PRO A 656 17.64 -16.32 9.40
C PRO A 656 18.58 -15.98 8.23
N SER A 657 18.62 -16.82 7.19
CA SER A 657 19.34 -16.59 5.92
C SER A 657 18.55 -15.77 4.87
N GLY A 658 17.43 -15.15 5.26
CA GLY A 658 16.71 -14.17 4.43
C GLY A 658 15.88 -14.74 3.28
N TYR A 659 15.75 -16.06 3.16
CA TYR A 659 14.73 -16.65 2.29
C TYR A 659 13.34 -16.42 2.88
N TYR A 660 12.32 -16.27 2.05
CA TYR A 660 10.95 -16.13 2.52
C TYR A 660 9.95 -16.98 1.74
N THR A 661 8.82 -17.27 2.38
CA THR A 661 7.66 -17.91 1.75
C THR A 661 6.38 -17.31 2.30
N SER A 662 5.35 -17.19 1.46
CA SER A 662 4.08 -16.57 1.80
C SER A 662 2.90 -17.51 1.54
N PHE A 663 1.91 -17.52 2.43
CA PHE A 663 0.74 -18.39 2.35
C PHE A 663 -0.49 -17.77 3.04
N THR A 664 -1.68 -18.34 2.79
CA THR A 664 -2.98 -17.75 3.16
C THR A 664 -3.86 -18.62 4.06
N ASN A 665 -3.34 -19.78 4.50
CA ASN A 665 -4.05 -20.82 5.25
C ASN A 665 -3.06 -21.62 6.12
N THR A 666 -3.54 -22.64 6.85
CA THR A 666 -2.68 -23.59 7.58
C THR A 666 -1.62 -24.23 6.69
N VAL A 667 -0.34 -24.05 7.03
CA VAL A 667 0.81 -24.71 6.37
C VAL A 667 1.68 -25.39 7.41
N GLY A 668 2.17 -26.60 7.08
CA GLY A 668 3.25 -27.24 7.82
C GLY A 668 4.60 -26.70 7.34
N TYR A 669 5.33 -25.99 8.20
CA TYR A 669 6.62 -25.37 7.86
C TYR A 669 7.75 -25.86 8.77
N ILE A 670 8.91 -26.15 8.19
CA ILE A 670 10.08 -26.70 8.89
C ILE A 670 11.04 -25.55 9.20
N LEU A 671 11.26 -25.26 10.48
CA LEU A 671 12.23 -24.25 10.93
C LEU A 671 13.65 -24.84 10.94
N GLY A 672 14.17 -25.11 9.75
CA GLY A 672 15.42 -25.85 9.51
C GLY A 672 16.74 -25.09 9.74
N GLU A 673 16.70 -23.83 10.17
CA GLU A 673 17.87 -22.99 10.47
C GLU A 673 17.89 -22.61 11.95
N ALA A 674 19.08 -22.40 12.53
CA ALA A 674 19.21 -21.76 13.83
C ALA A 674 19.24 -20.24 13.66
N GLY A 675 18.49 -19.50 14.48
CA GLY A 675 18.46 -18.05 14.48
C GLY A 675 17.06 -17.45 14.59
N ILE A 676 16.95 -16.16 14.26
CA ILE A 676 15.70 -15.40 14.37
C ILE A 676 14.99 -15.39 13.02
N TYR A 677 13.84 -16.05 12.99
CA TYR A 677 12.84 -15.95 11.95
C TYR A 677 11.95 -14.73 12.18
N THR A 678 11.41 -14.17 11.10
CA THR A 678 10.26 -13.26 11.18
C THR A 678 9.02 -13.93 10.60
N ILE A 679 7.86 -13.70 11.22
CA ILE A 679 6.55 -14.11 10.72
C ILE A 679 5.73 -12.83 10.59
N SER A 680 5.72 -12.30 9.37
CA SER A 680 4.99 -11.09 8.98
C SER A 680 3.60 -11.46 8.50
N SER A 681 2.61 -10.60 8.75
CA SER A 681 1.22 -10.85 8.37
C SER A 681 0.51 -9.57 7.94
N SER A 682 -0.25 -9.65 6.83
CA SER A 682 -0.84 -8.50 6.14
C SER A 682 -2.16 -8.87 5.46
N ILE A 683 -2.95 -7.87 5.07
CA ILE A 683 -4.21 -8.09 4.32
C ILE A 683 -3.91 -8.18 2.81
N LEU A 684 -4.43 -9.23 2.17
CA LEU A 684 -4.12 -9.58 0.78
C LEU A 684 -4.97 -8.87 -0.27
N PHE A 685 -6.18 -8.41 0.10
CA PHE A 685 -7.13 -7.79 -0.82
C PHE A 685 -7.57 -6.43 -0.33
N SER A 686 -7.15 -5.40 -1.06
CA SER A 686 -7.60 -4.02 -0.87
C SER A 686 -8.99 -3.83 -1.45
N PHE A 687 -10.01 -4.03 -0.62
CA PHE A 687 -11.23 -3.24 -0.78
C PHE A 687 -10.93 -1.82 -0.29
N ALA A 688 -11.54 -0.80 -0.91
CA ALA A 688 -11.34 0.62 -0.56
C ALA A 688 -11.93 1.02 0.82
N TRP A 689 -12.11 0.05 1.72
CA TRP A 689 -12.77 0.19 3.01
C TRP A 689 -11.82 -0.30 4.12
N PRO A 690 -11.58 0.51 5.16
CA PRO A 690 -10.75 0.14 6.30
C PRO A 690 -11.50 -0.88 7.15
N ILE A 691 -11.09 -2.15 7.10
CA ILE A 691 -11.68 -3.21 7.90
C ILE A 691 -10.64 -3.66 8.93
N ASN A 692 -10.95 -3.46 10.20
CA ASN A 692 -10.21 -4.08 11.29
C ASN A 692 -10.40 -5.61 11.19
N VAL A 693 -9.31 -6.35 11.01
CA VAL A 693 -9.34 -7.81 10.94
C VAL A 693 -8.68 -8.37 12.20
N ASP A 694 -9.52 -8.87 13.12
CA ASP A 694 -9.08 -9.72 14.22
C ASP A 694 -8.82 -11.14 13.69
N TYR A 695 -7.64 -11.70 14.00
CA TYR A 695 -7.29 -13.08 13.71
C TYR A 695 -6.40 -13.66 14.80
N LYS A 696 -6.37 -14.99 14.90
CA LYS A 696 -5.36 -15.70 15.69
C LYS A 696 -4.29 -16.24 14.76
N LEU A 697 -3.02 -15.97 15.04
CA LEU A 697 -1.91 -16.77 14.54
C LEU A 697 -1.66 -17.90 15.54
N VAL A 698 -1.68 -19.15 15.07
CA VAL A 698 -1.44 -20.34 15.89
C VAL A 698 -0.18 -21.04 15.41
N ILE A 699 0.77 -21.24 16.32
CA ILE A 699 2.02 -21.96 16.06
C ILE A 699 2.08 -23.16 17.00
N GLY A 700 2.22 -24.38 16.46
CA GLY A 700 2.39 -25.57 17.30
C GLY A 700 2.76 -26.82 16.53
N ALA A 701 3.36 -27.79 17.22
CA ALA A 701 3.50 -29.14 16.71
C ALA A 701 2.13 -29.86 16.81
N PRO A 702 1.64 -30.54 15.75
CA PRO A 702 0.43 -31.33 15.85
C PRO A 702 0.67 -32.52 16.79
N THR A 703 0.15 -32.43 18.02
CA THR A 703 0.21 -33.55 18.96
C THR A 703 -0.62 -34.72 18.43
N LEU A 704 -0.21 -35.97 18.75
CA LEU A 704 -1.01 -37.16 18.46
C LEU A 704 -2.45 -37.01 19.00
N THR A 705 -2.59 -36.35 20.16
CA THR A 705 -3.86 -36.01 20.80
C THR A 705 -4.73 -35.13 19.90
N THR A 706 -4.21 -34.02 19.36
CA THR A 706 -4.96 -33.16 18.43
C THR A 706 -5.34 -33.85 17.11
N SER A 707 -4.52 -34.78 16.62
CA SER A 707 -4.90 -35.62 15.47
C SER A 707 -6.06 -36.57 15.81
N VAL A 708 -6.05 -37.15 17.02
CA VAL A 708 -7.13 -38.00 17.54
C VAL A 708 -8.38 -37.17 17.87
N GLU A 709 -8.25 -35.97 18.43
CA GLU A 709 -9.37 -35.04 18.70
C GLU A 709 -10.01 -34.55 17.42
N SER A 710 -9.25 -34.23 16.36
CA SER A 710 -9.83 -33.92 15.05
C SER A 710 -10.59 -35.12 14.45
N VAL A 711 -10.13 -36.35 14.71
CA VAL A 711 -10.86 -37.57 14.34
C VAL A 711 -12.10 -37.77 15.22
N LEU A 712 -12.03 -37.49 16.52
CA LEU A 712 -13.17 -37.56 17.45
C LEU A 712 -14.22 -36.49 17.17
N GLU A 713 -13.83 -35.28 16.76
CA GLU A 713 -14.71 -34.20 16.34
C GLU A 713 -15.40 -34.56 15.02
N LYS A 714 -14.67 -35.11 14.05
CA LYS A 714 -15.25 -35.69 12.83
C LYS A 714 -16.20 -36.85 13.15
N LEU A 715 -15.88 -37.70 14.12
CA LEU A 715 -16.76 -38.76 14.62
C LEU A 715 -17.98 -38.19 15.36
N SER A 716 -17.86 -37.07 16.08
CA SER A 716 -18.98 -36.35 16.71
C SER A 716 -19.89 -35.78 15.64
N VAL A 717 -19.36 -35.11 14.61
CA VAL A 717 -20.16 -34.62 13.47
C VAL A 717 -20.83 -35.76 12.70
N ILE A 718 -20.19 -36.94 12.61
CA ILE A 718 -20.81 -38.15 12.07
C ILE A 718 -21.91 -38.66 13.02
N SER A 719 -21.69 -38.66 14.33
CA SER A 719 -22.67 -39.03 15.35
C SER A 719 -23.88 -38.09 15.32
N ASP A 720 -23.67 -36.77 15.25
CA ASP A 720 -24.73 -35.77 15.12
C ASP A 720 -25.49 -35.94 13.81
N LYS A 721 -24.80 -36.24 12.71
CA LYS A 721 -25.45 -36.63 11.44
C LYS A 721 -26.26 -37.91 11.57
N ILE A 722 -25.80 -38.90 12.34
CA ILE A 722 -26.54 -40.12 12.66
C ILE A 722 -27.76 -39.77 13.52
N THR A 723 -27.64 -38.94 14.55
CA THR A 723 -28.76 -38.49 15.39
C THR A 723 -29.76 -37.63 14.61
N ILE A 724 -29.30 -36.81 13.66
CA ILE A 724 -30.16 -36.09 12.71
C ILE A 724 -30.84 -37.07 11.75
N LEU A 725 -30.15 -38.11 11.27
CA LEU A 725 -30.74 -39.17 10.46
C LEU A 725 -31.76 -40.00 11.25
N GLU A 726 -31.50 -40.32 12.51
CA GLU A 726 -32.43 -40.99 13.43
C GLU A 726 -33.62 -40.11 13.78
N SER A 727 -33.41 -38.80 13.99
CA SER A 727 -34.46 -37.80 14.17
C SER A 727 -35.32 -37.66 12.91
N THR A 728 -34.68 -37.61 11.73
CA THR A 728 -35.34 -37.58 10.43
C THR A 728 -36.09 -38.89 10.17
N LEU A 729 -35.54 -40.03 10.56
CA LEU A 729 -36.18 -41.35 10.47
C LEU A 729 -37.37 -41.46 11.44
N ASN A 730 -37.25 -40.91 12.64
CA ASN A 730 -38.35 -40.83 13.62
C ASN A 730 -39.42 -39.84 13.16
N THR A 731 -39.04 -38.72 12.55
CA THR A 731 -39.98 -37.77 11.95
C THR A 731 -40.66 -38.39 10.74
N LEU A 732 -39.94 -39.09 9.86
CA LEU A 732 -40.50 -39.90 8.77
C LEU A 732 -41.41 -40.99 9.30
N LYS A 733 -41.08 -41.65 10.42
CA LYS A 733 -41.92 -42.66 11.07
C LYS A 733 -43.18 -42.04 11.66
N LEU A 734 -43.09 -40.87 12.30
CA LEU A 734 -44.23 -40.10 12.79
C LEU A 734 -45.07 -39.51 11.65
N SER A 735 -44.47 -39.13 10.53
CA SER A 735 -45.16 -38.72 9.30
C SER A 735 -45.75 -39.90 8.55
N LEU A 736 -45.19 -41.11 8.68
CA LEU A 736 -45.78 -42.36 8.18
C LEU A 736 -46.93 -42.80 9.08
N GLU A 737 -46.82 -42.60 10.40
CA GLU A 737 -47.92 -42.78 11.35
C GLU A 737 -49.00 -41.71 11.19
N SER A 738 -48.64 -40.46 10.86
CA SER A 738 -49.62 -39.43 10.49
C SER A 738 -50.25 -39.73 9.15
N LEU A 739 -49.50 -40.13 8.11
CA LEU A 739 -50.06 -40.64 6.86
C LEU A 739 -50.97 -41.85 7.11
N ARG A 740 -50.62 -42.74 8.04
CA ARG A 740 -51.45 -43.90 8.41
C ARG A 740 -52.71 -43.48 9.16
N LEU A 741 -52.65 -42.43 9.99
CA LEU A 741 -53.80 -41.85 10.70
C LEU A 741 -54.69 -40.99 9.78
N ASP A 742 -54.11 -40.31 8.80
CA ASP A 742 -54.81 -39.48 7.83
C ASP A 742 -55.40 -40.37 6.72
N LEU A 743 -54.69 -41.42 6.27
CA LEU A 743 -55.27 -42.51 5.48
C LEU A 743 -56.37 -43.25 6.26
N ALA A 744 -56.26 -43.36 7.60
CA ALA A 744 -57.34 -43.87 8.44
C ALA A 744 -58.52 -42.88 8.58
N ARG A 745 -58.29 -41.56 8.55
CA ARG A 745 -59.35 -40.51 8.55
C ARG A 745 -60.03 -40.37 7.20
N GLU A 746 -59.29 -40.38 6.09
CA GLU A 746 -59.82 -40.46 4.73
C GLU A 746 -60.54 -41.81 4.49
N SER A 747 -60.05 -42.90 5.11
CA SER A 747 -60.80 -44.16 5.19
C SER A 747 -62.08 -43.98 6.01
N GLN A 748 -62.08 -43.24 7.12
CA GLN A 748 -63.27 -42.96 7.94
C GLN A 748 -64.35 -42.17 7.18
N GLN A 749 -63.99 -41.36 6.17
CA GLN A 749 -64.96 -40.71 5.28
C GLN A 749 -65.36 -41.58 4.08
N ARG A 750 -64.59 -42.64 3.77
CA ARG A 750 -64.93 -43.69 2.80
C ARG A 750 -65.52 -44.93 3.46
N LYS A 751 -66.35 -44.70 4.48
CA LYS A 751 -66.90 -45.72 5.40
C LYS A 751 -68.42 -45.65 5.60
N GLU A 752 -69.15 -44.96 4.72
CA GLU A 752 -70.52 -45.40 4.39
C GLU A 752 -70.48 -46.76 3.63
N ASP A 753 -69.36 -47.07 2.95
CA ASP A 753 -69.09 -48.39 2.35
C ASP A 753 -68.76 -49.50 3.39
N ILE A 754 -68.73 -49.21 4.71
CA ILE A 754 -68.52 -50.21 5.79
C ILE A 754 -69.44 -51.42 5.62
N THR A 755 -70.69 -51.19 5.22
CA THR A 755 -71.71 -52.22 5.14
C THR A 755 -71.45 -53.24 4.03
N ARG A 756 -70.61 -52.91 3.02
CA ARG A 756 -70.12 -53.89 2.03
C ARG A 756 -68.85 -54.60 2.49
N LEU A 757 -67.94 -53.88 3.17
CA LEU A 757 -66.60 -54.38 3.50
C LEU A 757 -66.60 -55.62 4.44
N ASN A 758 -67.64 -55.78 5.25
CA ASN A 758 -67.79 -56.91 6.17
C ASN A 758 -68.02 -58.28 5.49
N ASN A 759 -68.50 -58.31 4.24
CA ASN A 759 -68.57 -59.56 3.46
C ASN A 759 -67.25 -59.84 2.73
N THR A 760 -66.51 -58.80 2.33
CA THR A 760 -65.18 -58.93 1.73
C THR A 760 -64.16 -59.47 2.74
N LEU A 761 -64.27 -59.12 4.03
CA LEU A 761 -63.34 -59.57 5.08
C LEU A 761 -63.23 -61.11 5.22
N LYS A 762 -64.28 -61.89 4.89
CA LYS A 762 -64.20 -63.37 4.85
C LYS A 762 -63.48 -63.94 3.62
N ILE A 763 -63.40 -63.18 2.53
CA ILE A 763 -62.61 -63.50 1.34
C ILE A 763 -61.18 -62.95 1.51
N LEU A 764 -61.03 -61.86 2.26
CA LEU A 764 -59.74 -61.27 2.56
C LEU A 764 -58.87 -62.16 3.45
N ASP A 765 -59.46 -62.99 4.31
CA ASP A 765 -58.73 -63.94 5.17
C ASP A 765 -58.06 -65.07 4.35
N SER A 766 -58.75 -65.62 3.34
CA SER A 766 -58.12 -66.55 2.38
C SER A 766 -57.12 -65.86 1.45
N THR A 767 -57.38 -64.59 1.10
CA THR A 767 -56.45 -63.77 0.31
C THR A 767 -55.21 -63.37 1.11
N LEU A 768 -55.30 -63.21 2.44
CA LEU A 768 -54.17 -62.86 3.30
C LEU A 768 -53.13 -63.99 3.32
N LYS A 769 -53.60 -65.24 3.29
CA LYS A 769 -52.74 -66.42 3.18
C LYS A 769 -52.01 -66.47 1.82
N THR A 770 -52.73 -66.23 0.72
CA THR A 770 -52.13 -66.08 -0.61
C THR A 770 -51.18 -64.88 -0.69
N LEU A 771 -51.45 -63.80 0.05
CA LEU A 771 -50.57 -62.64 0.14
C LEU A 771 -49.30 -62.91 0.97
N GLN A 772 -49.32 -63.80 1.96
CA GLN A 772 -48.10 -64.23 2.65
C GLN A 772 -47.20 -65.06 1.73
N ASP A 773 -47.78 -65.97 0.95
CA ASP A 773 -47.04 -66.75 -0.06
C ASP A 773 -46.50 -65.85 -1.18
N ASN A 774 -47.29 -64.89 -1.65
CA ASN A 774 -46.86 -63.90 -2.62
C ASN A 774 -45.81 -62.93 -2.05
N LEU A 775 -45.86 -62.53 -0.78
CA LEU A 775 -44.84 -61.69 -0.16
C LEU A 775 -43.49 -62.43 -0.07
N ALA A 776 -43.51 -63.75 0.13
CA ALA A 776 -42.34 -64.60 0.04
C ALA A 776 -41.85 -64.82 -1.41
N SER A 777 -42.70 -64.61 -2.43
CA SER A 777 -42.27 -64.47 -3.83
C SER A 777 -41.66 -63.09 -4.05
N THR A 778 -42.38 -62.01 -3.73
CA THR A 778 -41.96 -60.61 -3.94
C THR A 778 -40.64 -60.29 -3.23
N ARG A 779 -40.31 -60.96 -2.12
CA ARG A 779 -38.98 -60.86 -1.49
C ARG A 779 -37.86 -61.45 -2.35
N ARG A 780 -38.09 -62.61 -3.00
CA ARG A 780 -37.17 -63.20 -4.00
C ARG A 780 -37.16 -62.39 -5.30
N ASP A 781 -38.28 -61.80 -5.68
CA ASP A 781 -38.37 -60.90 -6.83
C ASP A 781 -37.62 -59.57 -6.54
N LEU A 782 -37.60 -59.07 -5.30
CA LEU A 782 -36.80 -57.92 -4.86
C LEU A 782 -35.29 -58.21 -4.83
N GLU A 783 -34.88 -59.41 -4.42
CA GLU A 783 -33.50 -59.87 -4.56
C GLU A 783 -33.10 -59.99 -6.04
N THR A 784 -34.01 -60.48 -6.89
CA THR A 784 -33.82 -60.54 -8.35
C THR A 784 -33.85 -59.14 -9.01
N LEU A 785 -34.62 -58.20 -8.47
CA LEU A 785 -34.68 -56.80 -8.89
C LEU A 785 -33.43 -56.05 -8.45
N SER A 786 -32.83 -56.37 -7.30
CA SER A 786 -31.53 -55.85 -6.88
C SER A 786 -30.41 -56.28 -7.84
N VAL A 787 -30.38 -57.56 -8.22
CA VAL A 787 -29.45 -58.07 -9.26
C VAL A 787 -29.75 -57.44 -10.63
N SER A 788 -31.02 -57.20 -10.96
CA SER A 788 -31.41 -56.54 -12.22
C SER A 788 -31.10 -55.05 -12.23
N LEU A 789 -31.18 -54.34 -11.10
CA LEU A 789 -30.71 -52.97 -10.93
C LEU A 789 -29.19 -52.87 -11.07
N GLY A 790 -28.44 -53.86 -10.60
CA GLY A 790 -27.01 -54.01 -10.88
C GLY A 790 -26.73 -54.10 -12.39
N ARG A 791 -27.45 -54.98 -13.10
CA ARG A 791 -27.34 -55.10 -14.58
C ARG A 791 -27.84 -53.86 -15.33
N VAL A 792 -28.85 -53.15 -14.82
CA VAL A 792 -29.30 -51.87 -15.39
C VAL A 792 -28.25 -50.79 -15.17
N ASN A 793 -27.52 -50.78 -14.06
CA ASN A 793 -26.40 -49.86 -13.84
C ASN A 793 -25.21 -50.14 -14.79
N GLU A 794 -24.86 -51.42 -15.00
CA GLU A 794 -23.89 -51.81 -16.04
C GLU A 794 -24.39 -51.42 -17.45
N THR A 795 -25.66 -51.68 -17.77
CA THR A 795 -26.27 -51.32 -19.06
C THR A 795 -26.37 -49.81 -19.26
N LEU A 796 -26.62 -49.02 -18.21
CA LEU A 796 -26.58 -47.55 -18.27
C LEU A 796 -25.15 -47.07 -18.51
N THR A 797 -24.17 -47.62 -17.81
CA THR A 797 -22.75 -47.27 -17.99
C THR A 797 -22.28 -47.58 -19.41
N GLN A 798 -22.73 -48.72 -19.97
CA GLN A 798 -22.44 -49.12 -21.35
C GLN A 798 -23.17 -48.23 -22.36
N ARG A 799 -24.45 -47.89 -22.15
CA ARG A 799 -25.20 -46.95 -23.00
C ARG A 799 -24.69 -45.51 -22.91
N ILE A 800 -24.18 -45.07 -21.77
CA ILE A 800 -23.54 -43.75 -21.62
C ILE A 800 -22.24 -43.71 -22.42
N SER A 801 -21.48 -44.82 -22.46
CA SER A 801 -20.30 -44.96 -23.35
C SER A 801 -20.69 -44.98 -24.84
N GLU A 802 -21.76 -45.68 -25.20
CA GLU A 802 -22.28 -45.70 -26.58
C GLU A 802 -22.83 -44.33 -27.01
N GLU A 803 -23.59 -43.63 -26.16
CA GLU A 803 -24.09 -42.29 -26.46
C GLU A 803 -22.96 -41.25 -26.47
N ALA A 804 -21.91 -41.38 -25.66
CA ALA A 804 -20.69 -40.56 -25.77
C ALA A 804 -19.90 -40.82 -27.08
N SER A 805 -20.20 -41.90 -27.81
CA SER A 805 -19.69 -42.16 -29.15
C SER A 805 -20.66 -41.67 -30.25
N ARG A 806 -21.98 -41.72 -30.01
CA ARG A 806 -23.00 -41.11 -30.90
C ARG A 806 -22.96 -39.60 -30.88
N ILE A 807 -22.74 -38.97 -29.73
CA ILE A 807 -22.57 -37.51 -29.61
C ILE A 807 -21.39 -37.03 -30.47
N ARG A 808 -20.24 -37.74 -30.46
CA ARG A 808 -19.11 -37.43 -31.36
C ARG A 808 -19.45 -37.58 -32.84
N LYS A 809 -20.30 -38.55 -33.20
CA LYS A 809 -20.84 -38.68 -34.58
C LYS A 809 -21.84 -37.58 -34.94
N LEU A 810 -22.64 -37.14 -33.98
CA LEU A 810 -23.58 -36.03 -34.13
C LEU A 810 -22.85 -34.68 -34.19
N GLU A 811 -21.65 -34.55 -33.63
CA GLU A 811 -20.75 -33.40 -33.84
C GLU A 811 -20.21 -33.38 -35.29
N GLU A 812 -19.81 -34.53 -35.85
CA GLU A 812 -19.44 -34.64 -37.27
C GLU A 812 -20.63 -34.36 -38.21
N GLU A 813 -21.82 -34.87 -37.90
CA GLU A 813 -23.06 -34.56 -38.63
C GLU A 813 -23.49 -33.09 -38.44
N SER A 814 -23.20 -32.45 -37.30
CA SER A 814 -23.44 -31.02 -37.06
C SER A 814 -22.60 -30.11 -37.97
N VAL A 815 -21.36 -30.51 -38.28
CA VAL A 815 -20.53 -29.81 -39.28
C VAL A 815 -21.17 -29.92 -40.68
N LEU A 816 -21.72 -31.09 -41.03
CA LEU A 816 -22.43 -31.30 -42.30
C LEU A 816 -23.77 -30.53 -42.34
N LEU A 817 -24.50 -30.49 -41.24
CA LEU A 817 -25.78 -29.79 -41.08
C LEU A 817 -25.59 -28.26 -41.15
N ASN A 818 -24.48 -27.72 -40.64
CA ASN A 818 -24.13 -26.31 -40.81
C ASN A 818 -23.93 -25.93 -42.29
N GLY A 819 -23.42 -26.85 -43.12
CA GLY A 819 -23.39 -26.68 -44.58
C GLY A 819 -24.79 -26.62 -45.21
N GLN A 820 -25.71 -27.46 -44.74
CA GLN A 820 -27.11 -27.44 -45.18
C GLN A 820 -27.88 -26.21 -44.67
N ILE A 821 -27.54 -25.68 -43.49
CA ILE A 821 -28.10 -24.44 -42.93
C ILE A 821 -27.65 -23.21 -43.74
N ALA A 822 -26.44 -23.22 -44.32
CA ALA A 822 -26.02 -22.18 -45.27
C ALA A 822 -26.90 -22.16 -46.54
N PHE A 823 -27.18 -23.34 -47.11
CA PHE A 823 -28.08 -23.51 -48.26
C PHE A 823 -29.54 -23.15 -47.93
N LEU A 824 -30.03 -23.52 -46.74
CA LEU A 824 -31.38 -23.15 -46.30
C LEU A 824 -31.53 -21.65 -45.99
N ARG A 825 -30.46 -20.94 -45.58
CA ARG A 825 -30.49 -19.47 -45.45
C ARG A 825 -30.72 -18.78 -46.79
N GLU A 826 -30.22 -19.32 -47.90
CA GLU A 826 -30.50 -18.82 -49.26
C GLU A 826 -32.00 -18.98 -49.59
N GLN A 827 -32.59 -20.15 -49.30
CA GLN A 827 -34.03 -20.39 -49.52
C GLN A 827 -34.93 -19.56 -48.59
N ILE A 828 -34.51 -19.28 -47.35
CA ILE A 828 -35.21 -18.38 -46.43
C ILE A 828 -35.14 -16.92 -46.91
N GLY A 829 -34.09 -16.53 -47.65
CA GLY A 829 -34.06 -15.27 -48.39
C GLY A 829 -35.20 -15.18 -49.40
N ALA A 830 -35.37 -16.20 -50.24
CA ALA A 830 -36.47 -16.27 -51.20
C ALA A 830 -37.87 -16.29 -50.52
N LEU A 831 -38.01 -16.93 -49.36
CA LEU A 831 -39.24 -16.92 -48.56
C LEU A 831 -39.60 -15.50 -48.05
N ARG A 832 -38.59 -14.65 -47.81
CA ARG A 832 -38.79 -13.27 -47.30
C ARG A 832 -39.37 -12.34 -48.35
N ASP A 833 -38.92 -12.46 -49.60
CA ASP A 833 -39.40 -11.62 -50.70
C ASP A 833 -40.85 -11.96 -51.09
N ASP A 834 -41.22 -13.25 -51.05
CA ASP A 834 -42.57 -13.68 -51.42
C ASP A 834 -43.63 -13.39 -50.34
N LEU A 835 -43.22 -13.47 -49.06
CA LEU A 835 -44.04 -12.99 -47.94
C LEU A 835 -44.28 -11.48 -48.05
N THR A 836 -43.28 -10.72 -48.51
CA THR A 836 -43.39 -9.27 -48.77
C THR A 836 -44.38 -8.96 -49.89
N ARG A 837 -44.35 -9.71 -51.01
CA ARG A 837 -45.34 -9.58 -52.10
C ARG A 837 -46.77 -9.89 -51.63
N THR A 838 -46.95 -10.92 -50.80
CA THR A 838 -48.30 -11.31 -50.36
C THR A 838 -48.85 -10.38 -49.28
N SER A 839 -47.98 -9.82 -48.42
CA SER A 839 -48.34 -8.75 -47.47
C SER A 839 -48.94 -7.53 -48.16
N ILE A 840 -48.38 -7.10 -49.30
CA ILE A 840 -48.93 -6.00 -50.11
C ILE A 840 -50.37 -6.30 -50.59
N LYS A 841 -50.66 -7.56 -50.94
CA LYS A 841 -52.00 -7.95 -51.41
C LYS A 841 -53.04 -8.02 -50.28
N LEU A 842 -52.65 -8.45 -49.09
CA LEU A 842 -53.51 -8.38 -47.89
C LEU A 842 -53.75 -6.92 -47.46
N SER A 843 -52.77 -6.04 -47.67
CA SER A 843 -52.86 -4.60 -47.40
C SER A 843 -53.69 -3.82 -48.43
N SER A 844 -54.07 -4.44 -49.56
CA SER A 844 -54.90 -3.78 -50.57
C SER A 844 -56.33 -3.60 -50.05
N ASP A 845 -57.15 -4.65 -50.10
CA ASP A 845 -58.60 -4.42 -50.19
C ASP A 845 -59.37 -4.69 -48.88
N ILE A 846 -58.60 -4.72 -47.78
CA ILE A 846 -58.96 -4.00 -46.55
C ILE A 846 -59.46 -2.57 -46.86
N SER A 847 -59.05 -1.94 -47.98
CA SER A 847 -59.60 -0.66 -48.47
C SER A 847 -61.06 -0.70 -48.99
N SER A 848 -61.67 -1.87 -49.24
CA SER A 848 -63.10 -1.98 -49.59
C SER A 848 -64.00 -2.30 -48.38
N LEU A 849 -63.37 -2.54 -47.22
CA LEU A 849 -63.93 -2.30 -45.90
C LEU A 849 -64.00 -0.77 -45.66
N SER A 850 -64.69 -0.04 -46.56
CA SER A 850 -64.75 1.43 -46.58
C SER A 850 -66.17 1.98 -46.43
N GLU A 851 -67.17 1.33 -47.03
CA GLU A 851 -68.57 1.74 -46.94
C GLU A 851 -69.42 0.52 -46.54
N ALA A 852 -69.80 0.34 -45.27
CA ALA A 852 -70.04 1.35 -44.23
C ALA A 852 -71.02 2.45 -44.69
N HIS A 853 -71.51 3.27 -43.76
CA HIS A 853 -72.57 4.27 -44.00
C HIS A 853 -73.91 3.66 -44.48
N SER A 854 -74.79 3.33 -43.55
CA SER A 854 -75.84 4.24 -43.04
C SER A 854 -77.04 4.37 -44.00
N LYS A 855 -78.23 3.93 -43.60
CA LYS A 855 -79.29 4.78 -42.99
C LYS A 855 -79.65 6.04 -43.81
N THR A 856 -80.96 6.34 -43.82
CA THR A 856 -81.54 7.67 -44.10
C THR A 856 -81.26 8.31 -45.47
N ARG A 857 -82.23 8.16 -46.40
CA ARG A 857 -82.49 9.16 -47.44
C ARG A 857 -83.19 10.39 -46.83
N LEU A 858 -83.18 11.51 -47.57
CA LEU A 858 -84.10 12.66 -47.41
C LEU A 858 -84.00 13.46 -46.10
N GLY A 859 -82.87 14.11 -45.88
CA GLY A 859 -82.92 15.58 -45.81
C GLY A 859 -82.66 16.08 -47.22
N ALA A 860 -83.57 16.90 -47.78
CA ALA A 860 -83.58 17.41 -49.16
C ALA A 860 -82.21 17.35 -49.88
N VAL A 861 -82.14 16.63 -51.01
CA VAL A 861 -80.95 16.51 -51.88
C VAL A 861 -80.59 17.90 -52.36
N ALA A 862 -79.74 18.52 -51.54
CA ALA A 862 -79.42 19.92 -51.58
C ALA A 862 -80.67 20.81 -51.28
N ALA A 863 -80.66 21.83 -50.40
CA ALA A 863 -79.55 22.42 -49.66
C ALA A 863 -78.21 22.57 -50.42
N ILE A 864 -78.15 22.92 -51.70
CA ILE A 864 -79.21 23.21 -52.69
C ILE A 864 -78.62 22.95 -54.10
N ILE A 865 -79.41 22.69 -55.15
CA ILE A 865 -78.86 22.69 -56.55
C ILE A 865 -78.54 24.16 -56.99
N ILE A 866 -78.60 25.11 -56.04
CA ILE A 866 -78.65 26.56 -56.19
C ILE A 866 -77.71 27.34 -55.21
N GLY A 867 -76.57 26.90 -54.65
CA GLY A 867 -75.96 25.60 -54.35
C GLY A 867 -75.29 24.68 -55.40
N LEU A 868 -75.13 24.93 -56.69
CA LEU A 868 -75.35 26.09 -57.55
C LEU A 868 -75.00 25.53 -58.96
N VAL A 869 -75.55 25.97 -60.08
CA VAL A 869 -75.99 27.34 -60.46
C VAL A 869 -74.83 28.37 -60.46
N GLY A 870 -73.65 27.94 -60.01
CA GLY A 870 -72.36 28.00 -60.70
C GLY A 870 -71.85 26.55 -60.78
N LEU A 871 -72.62 25.61 -61.35
CA LEU A 871 -72.97 25.50 -62.79
C LEU A 871 -71.67 25.38 -63.60
N GLY A 872 -71.65 24.76 -64.78
CA GLY A 872 -72.44 25.20 -65.94
C GLY A 872 -72.16 26.66 -66.38
N ILE A 873 -71.44 27.44 -65.57
CA ILE A 873 -70.93 28.80 -65.70
C ILE A 873 -69.69 28.87 -64.76
N ALA A 874 -68.79 27.89 -64.76
CA ALA A 874 -67.70 27.85 -65.73
C ALA A 874 -67.01 26.47 -65.79
N THR A 875 -67.11 25.61 -66.81
CA THR A 875 -68.01 25.41 -67.97
C THR A 875 -68.01 26.41 -69.13
N TYR A 876 -68.43 27.67 -69.02
CA TYR A 876 -67.75 28.74 -69.76
C TYR A 876 -66.51 29.10 -68.93
N THR A 877 -65.40 28.39 -69.08
CA THR A 877 -64.77 28.19 -70.37
C THR A 877 -64.59 26.69 -70.64
N ILE A 878 -65.23 26.09 -71.65
CA ILE A 878 -65.32 26.61 -73.04
C ILE A 878 -63.99 27.30 -73.33
N ILE A 879 -62.91 26.60 -72.99
CA ILE A 879 -61.59 26.86 -73.52
C ILE A 879 -61.22 25.55 -74.25
N VAL A 880 -61.40 25.49 -75.58
CA VAL A 880 -61.32 26.64 -76.51
C VAL A 880 -60.18 27.54 -76.03
N LEU A 881 -59.00 26.98 -75.79
CA LEU A 881 -58.30 26.39 -76.90
C LEU A 881 -57.85 24.95 -76.57
N ARG A 882 -58.21 23.95 -77.39
CA ARG A 882 -57.85 23.85 -78.83
C ARG A 882 -56.35 24.11 -79.03
N ARG A 883 -55.46 23.18 -78.65
CA ARG A 883 -54.06 23.15 -79.18
C ARG A 883 -53.39 24.56 -79.27
N LYS A 884 -53.41 25.36 -78.20
CA LYS A 884 -52.78 26.69 -78.10
C LYS A 884 -53.09 27.28 -76.73
#